data_AF-A0A0C1N5V8-F1
#
_entry.id   AF-A0A0C1N5V8-F1
#
_cell.length_a   1.000
_cell.length_b   1.000
_cell.length_c   1.000
_cell.angle_alpha   90.00
_cell.angle_beta   90.00
_cell.angle_gamma   90.00
#
_symmetry.space_group_name_H-M   'P 1'
#
loop_
_entity.id
_entity.type
_entity.pdbx_description
1 polymer ?
#
loop_
_entity_poly.entity_id
_entity_poly.type
_entity_poly.pdbx_seq_one_letter_code
_entity_poly.pdbx_strand_id
1 'polypeptide(L)'
;MVYCSKGHENPIASRFCLHCGEKLDSQGNFAGIQPGQTLGDRYLIVRQIGKGGFGRTYLAEDSNRFNELCVLKEFSPQVQTPYVLQKAEELFQREATVLYKLQHPQIPRFRELFRNKIHGKEYLFLVQDYVEGLTYSSLLEAKKQQGVGFSEAETRLLLEQILPVLQYIHSIGVIHRDISPDNLMLRQIDQLPVLIDFGGVKQVAATVESQYYQSGAVVSPVPPTLLGKAGYSPPEQMQTGLVEPHSDLYALAATILVLLTGKQPQELIDTQSLTWQWRLFANITPSFGMILDKMLSPTPGLRFQSATQVLQALNPIPVVAPPPPPLPIPPQRTEQTLAVSPPSPPSPPPPISPSPPLPLSPSPSTSWWTPAKIIVIAAVLTITAGVGFWGVTQLINSSSDEILSSNDPKLPPEERQRKARLEERRQQLGIDVKFLNDVVNQLFWEKNPNLRNRALTDSPNDLQLRADWDAIADDTLSKISVLSSGSRRQLGSFTSADRDRWKVEVNKVNVGSRSLFDLGDAVFFKYFPQQRGKNFINQPIGQVWHGFVTDKLNAILAGSAFRKISFETGATSTTRKGTLKPGEGQVFIADLRKEQLMEVRLSASLKILLSVYSPSGKLKILEDSQKRNLSLKLTESGFYEFVVVSTASRDALDYALTITATTEDPIPPPTPTPTETPTPTETPTPIETPTETPTPIETPTETPTPIETPTPAPDESNI
;
A
#
# COMPACT_ATOMS: atom_id res chain seq x y z
N MET A 1 5.85 -34.55 22.28
CA MET A 1 4.74 -35.09 21.48
C MET A 1 4.86 -34.53 20.06
N VAL A 2 4.34 -35.22 19.05
CA VAL A 2 4.40 -34.79 17.64
C VAL A 2 2.98 -34.58 17.13
N TYR A 3 2.74 -33.47 16.43
CA TYR A 3 1.44 -33.10 15.90
C TYR A 3 1.42 -33.22 14.39
N CYS A 4 0.28 -33.65 13.83
CA CYS A 4 0.07 -33.65 12.38
C CYS A 4 -0.38 -32.26 11.89
N SER A 5 -0.47 -32.06 10.57
CA SER A 5 -0.98 -30.82 9.95
C SER A 5 -2.39 -30.44 10.43
N LYS A 6 -3.19 -31.43 10.82
CA LYS A 6 -4.55 -31.26 11.38
C LYS A 6 -4.58 -31.04 12.90
N GLY A 7 -3.42 -30.95 13.56
CA GLY A 7 -3.31 -30.61 14.99
C GLY A 7 -3.60 -31.75 15.98
N HIS A 8 -3.84 -32.98 15.53
CA HIS A 8 -3.96 -34.14 16.43
C HIS A 8 -2.63 -34.46 17.10
N GLU A 9 -2.66 -34.76 18.40
CA GLU A 9 -1.49 -35.14 19.19
C GLU A 9 -1.07 -36.60 18.96
N ASN A 10 0.25 -36.89 18.98
CA ASN A 10 0.79 -38.24 18.81
C ASN A 10 2.07 -38.43 19.65
N PRO A 11 2.38 -39.68 20.08
CA PRO A 11 3.69 -40.04 20.64
C PRO A 11 4.85 -39.70 19.70
N ILE A 12 6.04 -39.45 20.28
CA ILE A 12 7.24 -39.03 19.52
C ILE A 12 7.75 -40.12 18.56
N ALA A 13 7.47 -41.39 18.84
CA ALA A 13 7.81 -42.53 17.97
C ALA A 13 6.81 -42.78 16.82
N SER A 14 5.70 -42.04 16.76
CA SER A 14 4.67 -42.25 15.72
C SER A 14 5.16 -41.78 14.34
N ARG A 15 5.31 -42.72 13.41
CA ARG A 15 5.58 -42.46 11.98
C ARG A 15 4.36 -41.97 11.18
N PHE A 16 3.17 -42.11 11.75
CA PHE A 16 1.90 -41.68 11.17
C PHE A 16 0.99 -41.16 12.27
N CYS A 17 0.09 -40.24 11.93
CA CYS A 17 -0.89 -39.71 12.85
C CYS A 17 -1.94 -40.78 13.20
N LEU A 18 -2.10 -41.05 14.50
CA LEU A 18 -3.00 -42.08 15.02
C LEU A 18 -4.48 -41.76 14.77
N HIS A 19 -4.80 -40.49 14.51
CA HIS A 19 -6.17 -40.00 14.27
C HIS A 19 -6.51 -39.78 12.78
N CYS A 20 -5.53 -39.53 11.90
CA CYS A 20 -5.81 -39.18 10.51
C CYS A 20 -4.83 -39.74 9.46
N GLY A 21 -3.98 -40.70 9.82
CA GLY A 21 -3.10 -41.43 8.89
C GLY A 21 -1.97 -40.64 8.23
N GLU A 22 -1.88 -39.33 8.48
CA GLU A 22 -0.86 -38.44 7.92
C GLU A 22 0.54 -38.88 8.34
N LYS A 23 1.48 -39.02 7.39
CA LYS A 23 2.87 -39.39 7.67
C LYS A 23 3.56 -38.29 8.49
N LEU A 24 4.16 -38.69 9.60
CA LEU A 24 4.96 -37.84 10.48
C LEU A 24 6.44 -38.16 10.21
N ASP A 25 7.23 -37.16 9.79
CA ASP A 25 8.64 -37.35 9.38
C ASP A 25 9.58 -37.53 10.58
N SER A 26 9.50 -38.71 11.19
CA SER A 26 10.27 -39.09 12.37
C SER A 26 11.69 -39.61 12.03
N GLN A 27 12.49 -38.86 11.27
CA GLN A 27 13.97 -39.00 11.19
C GLN A 27 14.63 -37.94 10.29
N GLY A 28 15.37 -36.99 10.89
CA GLY A 28 16.73 -36.71 10.40
C GLY A 28 17.02 -35.58 9.38
N ASN A 29 16.21 -34.53 9.19
CA ASN A 29 16.75 -33.27 8.60
C ASN A 29 15.94 -31.97 8.91
N PHE A 30 15.86 -31.58 10.19
CA PHE A 30 15.07 -30.40 10.61
C PHE A 30 15.80 -29.07 10.44
N ALA A 31 15.92 -28.59 9.19
CA ALA A 31 16.35 -27.22 8.87
C ALA A 31 15.22 -26.17 9.11
N GLY A 32 14.69 -26.11 10.34
CA GLY A 32 13.57 -25.24 10.70
C GLY A 32 13.30 -25.17 12.21
N ILE A 33 12.64 -24.09 12.62
CA ILE A 33 12.34 -23.72 14.01
C ILE A 33 11.42 -24.77 14.66
N GLN A 34 11.72 -25.16 15.89
CA GLN A 34 11.05 -26.26 16.61
C GLN A 34 10.14 -25.78 17.76
N PRO A 35 9.10 -26.55 18.12
CA PRO A 35 8.41 -26.41 19.40
C PRO A 35 9.38 -26.41 20.59
N GLY A 36 9.13 -25.55 21.58
CA GLY A 36 9.99 -25.37 22.75
C GLY A 36 11.22 -24.49 22.51
N GLN A 37 11.46 -24.02 21.28
CA GLN A 37 12.52 -23.05 21.00
C GLN A 37 12.06 -21.63 21.33
N THR A 38 12.87 -20.87 22.06
CA THR A 38 12.64 -19.43 22.28
C THR A 38 13.34 -18.61 21.19
N LEU A 39 12.63 -17.64 20.60
CA LEU A 39 13.17 -16.68 19.63
C LEU A 39 13.26 -15.28 20.25
N GLY A 40 14.37 -14.57 19.98
CA GLY A 40 14.60 -13.21 20.52
C GLY A 40 14.52 -13.13 22.05
N ASP A 41 14.88 -14.23 22.73
CA ASP A 41 14.82 -14.41 24.19
C ASP A 41 13.43 -14.14 24.82
N ARG A 42 12.37 -14.16 24.00
CA ARG A 42 11.02 -13.71 24.36
C ARG A 42 9.89 -14.61 23.86
N TYR A 43 9.97 -15.07 22.61
CA TYR A 43 8.86 -15.78 21.95
C TYR A 43 9.08 -17.28 22.00
N LEU A 44 8.42 -17.97 22.93
CA LEU A 44 8.47 -19.42 23.05
C LEU A 44 7.57 -20.07 22.02
N ILE A 45 8.15 -20.77 21.03
CA ILE A 45 7.41 -21.41 19.95
C ILE A 45 6.61 -22.61 20.50
N VAL A 46 5.29 -22.52 20.46
CA VAL A 46 4.38 -23.60 20.88
C VAL A 46 4.26 -24.65 19.77
N ARG A 47 3.94 -24.21 18.54
CA ARG A 47 3.84 -25.08 17.35
C ARG A 47 3.81 -24.28 16.06
N GLN A 48 4.14 -24.92 14.94
CA GLN A 48 3.78 -24.40 13.62
C GLN A 48 2.25 -24.51 13.43
N ILE A 49 1.63 -23.48 12.85
CA ILE A 49 0.19 -23.40 12.54
C ILE A 49 -0.11 -23.17 11.06
N GLY A 50 0.91 -22.89 10.23
CA GLY A 50 0.74 -22.76 8.78
C GLY A 50 2.08 -22.77 8.02
N LYS A 51 2.00 -22.98 6.70
CA LYS A 51 3.11 -22.90 5.75
C LYS A 51 2.57 -22.47 4.38
N GLY A 52 3.19 -21.49 3.74
CA GLY A 52 2.83 -20.98 2.42
C GLY A 52 4.05 -20.58 1.59
N GLY A 53 3.84 -20.09 0.37
CA GLY A 53 4.93 -19.81 -0.60
C GLY A 53 5.94 -18.73 -0.15
N PHE A 54 5.55 -17.87 0.79
CA PHE A 54 6.36 -16.75 1.30
C PHE A 54 6.87 -16.96 2.75
N GLY A 55 6.45 -18.02 3.44
CA GLY A 55 6.74 -18.13 4.87
C GLY A 55 6.15 -19.34 5.60
N ARG A 56 6.58 -19.51 6.85
CA ARG A 56 5.95 -20.41 7.83
C ARG A 56 5.24 -19.56 8.88
N THR A 57 4.20 -20.10 9.52
CA THR A 57 3.45 -19.40 10.56
C THR A 57 3.45 -20.23 11.83
N TYR A 58 3.78 -19.62 12.96
CA TYR A 58 3.93 -20.25 14.26
C TYR A 58 3.00 -19.61 15.30
N LEU A 59 2.49 -20.43 16.22
CA LEU A 59 1.91 -20.00 17.48
C LEU A 59 3.03 -19.93 18.52
N ALA A 60 3.12 -18.84 19.27
CA ALA A 60 4.12 -18.64 20.32
C ALA A 60 3.51 -17.95 21.55
N GLU A 61 4.13 -18.16 22.71
CA GLU A 61 3.87 -17.39 23.93
C GLU A 61 4.84 -16.19 24.00
N ASP A 62 4.33 -15.00 24.30
CA ASP A 62 5.14 -13.79 24.53
C ASP A 62 5.46 -13.67 26.03
N SER A 63 6.68 -14.05 26.44
CA SER A 63 7.07 -14.07 27.86
C SER A 63 7.01 -12.68 28.52
N ASN A 64 7.24 -11.62 27.74
CA ASN A 64 7.15 -10.24 28.21
C ASN A 64 5.70 -9.72 28.31
N ARG A 65 4.71 -10.55 27.96
CA ARG A 65 3.27 -10.27 28.09
C ARG A 65 2.52 -11.39 28.84
N PHE A 66 3.13 -11.91 29.91
CA PHE A 66 2.54 -12.97 30.76
C PHE A 66 2.20 -14.25 29.98
N ASN A 67 3.06 -14.64 29.04
CA ASN A 67 2.89 -15.79 28.15
C ASN A 67 1.64 -15.74 27.25
N GLU A 68 1.13 -14.54 26.97
CA GLU A 68 0.01 -14.35 26.04
C GLU A 68 0.34 -14.91 24.65
N LEU A 69 -0.61 -15.65 24.08
CA LEU A 69 -0.48 -16.25 22.75
C LEU A 69 -0.42 -15.19 21.63
N CYS A 70 0.53 -15.37 20.72
CA CYS A 70 0.74 -14.53 19.55
C CYS A 70 1.09 -15.38 18.32
N VAL A 71 1.01 -14.76 17.14
CA VAL A 71 1.35 -15.41 15.86
C VAL A 71 2.61 -14.79 15.29
N LEU A 72 3.60 -15.64 15.00
CA LEU A 72 4.85 -15.30 14.34
C LEU A 72 4.81 -15.81 12.89
N LYS A 73 4.81 -14.92 11.91
CA LYS A 73 5.10 -15.27 10.51
C LYS A 73 6.62 -15.20 10.30
N GLU A 74 7.24 -16.31 9.92
CA GLU A 74 8.63 -16.38 9.43
C GLU A 74 8.66 -15.96 7.96
N PHE A 75 9.51 -14.99 7.61
CA PHE A 75 9.85 -14.72 6.23
C PHE A 75 10.72 -15.86 5.66
N SER A 76 10.11 -16.74 4.87
CA SER A 76 10.76 -17.95 4.34
C SER A 76 10.28 -18.27 2.90
N PRO A 77 10.60 -17.39 1.93
CA PRO A 77 10.24 -17.59 0.52
C PRO A 77 10.85 -18.88 -0.05
N GLN A 78 10.08 -19.60 -0.86
CA GLN A 78 10.53 -20.88 -1.44
C GLN A 78 11.49 -20.69 -2.62
N VAL A 79 11.40 -19.57 -3.36
CA VAL A 79 12.28 -19.23 -4.48
C VAL A 79 13.41 -18.32 -4.00
N GLN A 80 14.66 -18.70 -4.25
CA GLN A 80 15.85 -18.08 -3.63
C GLN A 80 16.72 -17.27 -4.60
N THR A 81 16.16 -16.74 -5.70
CA THR A 81 16.93 -15.81 -6.56
C THR A 81 17.05 -14.44 -5.87
N PRO A 82 18.19 -13.72 -5.95
CA PRO A 82 18.39 -12.47 -5.20
C PRO A 82 17.39 -11.33 -5.52
N TYR A 83 16.73 -11.37 -6.67
CA TYR A 83 15.64 -10.45 -7.02
C TYR A 83 14.34 -10.81 -6.29
N VAL A 84 13.89 -12.06 -6.43
CA VAL A 84 12.65 -12.56 -5.82
C VAL A 84 12.74 -12.53 -4.29
N LEU A 85 13.90 -12.84 -3.71
CA LEU A 85 14.15 -12.71 -2.27
C LEU A 85 13.93 -11.28 -1.77
N GLN A 86 14.55 -10.28 -2.41
CA GLN A 86 14.38 -8.88 -2.02
C GLN A 86 12.93 -8.43 -2.20
N LYS A 87 12.27 -8.80 -3.31
CA LYS A 87 10.87 -8.43 -3.54
C LYS A 87 9.94 -9.07 -2.52
N ALA A 88 10.12 -10.36 -2.22
CA ALA A 88 9.40 -11.04 -1.16
C ALA A 88 9.59 -10.35 0.21
N GLU A 89 10.79 -9.84 0.51
CA GLU A 89 11.05 -9.13 1.77
C GLU A 89 10.40 -7.73 1.79
N GLU A 90 10.49 -6.96 0.71
CA GLU A 90 9.79 -5.67 0.55
C GLU A 90 8.27 -5.83 0.73
N LEU A 91 7.69 -6.91 0.20
CA LEU A 91 6.27 -7.24 0.35
C LEU A 91 5.92 -7.61 1.80
N PHE A 92 6.77 -8.39 2.47
CA PHE A 92 6.58 -8.80 3.87
C PHE A 92 6.67 -7.60 4.83
N GLN A 93 7.66 -6.72 4.64
CA GLN A 93 7.78 -5.47 5.38
C GLN A 93 6.60 -4.52 5.10
N ARG A 94 6.05 -4.52 3.87
CA ARG A 94 4.85 -3.73 3.52
C ARG A 94 3.56 -4.30 4.14
N GLU A 95 3.42 -5.63 4.24
CA GLU A 95 2.33 -6.27 4.99
C GLU A 95 2.37 -5.85 6.48
N ALA A 96 3.53 -5.93 7.11
CA ALA A 96 3.77 -5.43 8.46
C ALA A 96 3.43 -3.93 8.62
N THR A 97 3.84 -3.11 7.65
CA THR A 97 3.57 -1.64 7.63
C THR A 97 2.09 -1.31 7.41
N VAL A 98 1.33 -2.17 6.74
CA VAL A 98 -0.13 -2.07 6.67
C VAL A 98 -0.72 -2.42 8.02
N LEU A 99 -0.41 -3.61 8.57
CA LEU A 99 -0.96 -4.10 9.83
C LEU A 99 -0.70 -3.16 11.02
N TYR A 100 0.46 -2.51 11.06
CA TYR A 100 0.82 -1.48 12.06
C TYR A 100 -0.15 -0.28 12.11
N LYS A 101 -0.82 0.04 10.99
CA LYS A 101 -1.79 1.14 10.90
C LYS A 101 -3.21 0.72 11.29
N LEU A 102 -3.48 -0.58 11.42
CA LEU A 102 -4.83 -1.10 11.61
C LEU A 102 -5.16 -1.22 13.11
N GLN A 103 -6.28 -0.61 13.50
CA GLN A 103 -6.79 -0.60 14.87
C GLN A 103 -8.29 -0.91 14.84
N HIS A 104 -8.62 -2.20 14.71
CA HIS A 104 -10.00 -2.69 14.65
C HIS A 104 -10.11 -4.00 15.45
N PRO A 105 -11.20 -4.27 16.20
CA PRO A 105 -11.34 -5.51 16.98
C PRO A 105 -11.38 -6.77 16.09
N GLN A 106 -11.86 -6.65 14.86
CA GLN A 106 -11.93 -7.74 13.87
C GLN A 106 -10.70 -7.82 12.94
N ILE A 107 -9.55 -7.27 13.36
CA ILE A 107 -8.26 -7.38 12.66
C ILE A 107 -7.18 -7.70 13.73
N PRO A 108 -6.29 -8.67 13.52
CA PRO A 108 -5.18 -8.92 14.46
C PRO A 108 -4.28 -7.70 14.55
N ARG A 109 -3.96 -7.20 15.75
CA ARG A 109 -3.05 -6.06 15.88
C ARG A 109 -1.63 -6.50 15.56
N PHE A 110 -0.89 -5.63 14.88
CA PHE A 110 0.56 -5.70 14.84
C PHE A 110 1.14 -5.60 16.26
N ARG A 111 2.13 -6.43 16.57
CA ARG A 111 2.92 -6.33 17.80
C ARG A 111 4.34 -5.86 17.50
N GLU A 112 5.04 -6.54 16.59
CA GLU A 112 6.46 -6.29 16.32
C GLU A 112 6.88 -6.81 14.94
N LEU A 113 7.97 -6.27 14.41
CA LEU A 113 8.71 -6.82 13.27
C LEU A 113 10.18 -6.90 13.68
N PHE A 114 10.71 -8.11 13.88
CA PHE A 114 12.06 -8.32 14.44
C PHE A 114 12.91 -9.28 13.59
N ARG A 115 14.22 -9.17 13.74
CA ARG A 115 15.20 -10.11 13.17
C ARG A 115 15.82 -10.94 14.28
N ASN A 116 16.07 -12.22 14.04
CA ASN A 116 16.80 -13.09 14.97
C ASN A 116 17.76 -14.00 14.22
N LYS A 117 18.89 -14.34 14.85
CA LYS A 117 19.92 -15.21 14.26
C LYS A 117 19.86 -16.59 14.89
N ILE A 118 19.51 -17.58 14.08
CA ILE A 118 19.33 -18.98 14.48
C ILE A 118 20.38 -19.80 13.73
N HIS A 119 21.26 -20.50 14.46
CA HIS A 119 22.41 -21.24 13.91
C HIS A 119 23.26 -20.41 12.90
N GLY A 120 23.46 -19.12 13.20
CA GLY A 120 24.24 -18.19 12.36
C GLY A 120 23.49 -17.57 11.17
N LYS A 121 22.37 -18.17 10.73
CA LYS A 121 21.50 -17.59 9.70
C LYS A 121 20.54 -16.57 10.31
N GLU A 122 20.31 -15.46 9.61
CA GLU A 122 19.32 -14.46 10.00
C GLU A 122 17.92 -14.79 9.45
N TYR A 123 16.90 -14.54 10.27
CA TYR A 123 15.48 -14.73 9.98
C TYR A 123 14.72 -13.45 10.35
N LEU A 124 13.69 -13.10 9.58
CA LEU A 124 12.80 -11.95 9.80
C LEU A 124 11.42 -12.45 10.19
N PHE A 125 10.83 -11.89 11.25
CA PHE A 125 9.54 -12.29 11.80
C PHE A 125 8.58 -11.12 11.96
N LEU A 126 7.33 -11.31 11.55
CA LEU A 126 6.19 -10.43 11.86
C LEU A 126 5.38 -11.05 13.00
N VAL A 127 5.23 -10.32 14.09
CA VAL A 127 4.45 -10.69 15.28
C VAL A 127 3.12 -9.95 15.26
N GLN A 128 2.03 -10.69 15.45
CA GLN A 128 0.67 -10.16 15.55
C GLN A 128 -0.12 -10.87 16.65
N ASP A 129 -1.29 -10.33 17.02
CA ASP A 129 -2.24 -11.01 17.90
C ASP A 129 -2.61 -12.41 17.38
N TYR A 130 -2.79 -13.36 18.32
CA TYR A 130 -3.42 -14.64 18.02
C TYR A 130 -4.94 -14.49 17.96
N VAL A 131 -5.57 -15.20 17.02
CA VAL A 131 -7.02 -15.32 16.90
C VAL A 131 -7.39 -16.76 17.21
N GLU A 132 -7.95 -16.98 18.40
CA GLU A 132 -8.54 -18.27 18.76
C GLU A 132 -9.85 -18.46 17.98
N GLY A 133 -9.89 -19.47 17.10
CA GLY A 133 -11.00 -19.68 16.18
C GLY A 133 -10.65 -20.58 15.00
N LEU A 134 -11.60 -20.75 14.08
CA LEU A 134 -11.45 -21.53 12.84
C LEU A 134 -11.58 -20.64 11.61
N THR A 135 -10.88 -20.97 10.52
CA THR A 135 -11.11 -20.28 9.23
C THR A 135 -12.46 -20.68 8.64
N TYR A 136 -13.08 -19.80 7.86
CA TYR A 136 -14.31 -20.14 7.13
C TYR A 136 -14.09 -21.29 6.13
N SER A 137 -12.86 -21.47 5.64
CA SER A 137 -12.39 -22.65 4.89
C SER A 137 -12.52 -23.95 5.72
N SER A 138 -12.02 -23.96 6.97
CA SER A 138 -12.18 -25.12 7.87
C SER A 138 -13.64 -25.38 8.26
N LEU A 139 -14.43 -24.33 8.49
CA LEU A 139 -15.87 -24.45 8.78
C LEU A 139 -16.65 -25.02 7.58
N LEU A 140 -16.27 -24.64 6.35
CA LEU A 140 -16.87 -25.17 5.13
C LEU A 140 -16.59 -26.66 4.95
N GLU A 141 -15.34 -27.10 5.14
CA GLU A 141 -15.01 -28.52 5.05
C GLU A 141 -15.66 -29.36 6.18
N ALA A 142 -15.84 -28.79 7.37
CA ALA A 142 -16.59 -29.44 8.45
C ALA A 142 -18.10 -29.60 8.10
N LYS A 143 -18.73 -28.55 7.56
CA LYS A 143 -20.12 -28.60 7.06
C LYS A 143 -20.28 -29.59 5.89
N LYS A 144 -19.33 -29.62 4.95
CA LYS A 144 -19.33 -30.56 3.80
C LYS A 144 -19.22 -32.02 4.25
N GLN A 145 -18.44 -32.31 5.29
CA GLN A 145 -18.39 -33.66 5.90
C GLN A 145 -19.74 -34.09 6.52
N GLN A 146 -20.59 -33.13 6.90
CA GLN A 146 -21.96 -33.37 7.38
C GLN A 146 -23.00 -33.38 6.24
N GLY A 147 -22.59 -33.15 4.98
CA GLY A 147 -23.48 -33.08 3.82
C GLY A 147 -24.24 -31.76 3.66
N VAL A 148 -23.80 -30.67 4.32
CA VAL A 148 -24.50 -29.38 4.35
C VAL A 148 -23.58 -28.23 3.89
N GLY A 149 -24.14 -27.15 3.36
CA GLY A 149 -23.42 -25.89 3.07
C GLY A 149 -23.53 -24.85 4.19
N PHE A 150 -23.15 -23.60 3.90
CA PHE A 150 -23.67 -22.46 4.66
C PHE A 150 -25.05 -22.05 4.11
N SER A 151 -25.93 -21.63 5.00
CA SER A 151 -27.23 -21.05 4.67
C SER A 151 -27.14 -19.58 4.24
N GLU A 152 -28.20 -19.07 3.62
CA GLU A 152 -28.38 -17.63 3.37
C GLU A 152 -28.27 -16.81 4.65
N ALA A 153 -28.81 -17.29 5.78
CA ALA A 153 -28.75 -16.57 7.06
C ALA A 153 -27.31 -16.46 7.59
N GLU A 154 -26.54 -17.56 7.58
CA GLU A 154 -25.14 -17.54 8.05
C GLU A 154 -24.22 -16.71 7.16
N THR A 155 -24.41 -16.76 5.83
CA THR A 155 -23.60 -15.98 4.88
C THR A 155 -23.98 -14.50 4.85
N ARG A 156 -25.27 -14.17 5.01
CA ARG A 156 -25.73 -12.79 5.24
C ARG A 156 -25.15 -12.21 6.52
N LEU A 157 -25.15 -12.96 7.63
CA LEU A 157 -24.58 -12.52 8.89
C LEU A 157 -23.07 -12.23 8.76
N LEU A 158 -22.32 -13.11 8.07
CA LEU A 158 -20.91 -12.86 7.74
C LEU A 158 -20.74 -11.55 6.95
N LEU A 159 -21.56 -11.33 5.91
CA LEU A 159 -21.55 -10.08 5.12
C LEU A 159 -21.78 -8.85 6.01
N GLU A 160 -22.84 -8.87 6.82
CA GLU A 160 -23.21 -7.77 7.73
C GLU A 160 -22.13 -7.48 8.79
N GLN A 161 -21.40 -8.51 9.25
CA GLN A 161 -20.30 -8.39 10.22
C GLN A 161 -18.94 -8.01 9.59
N ILE A 162 -18.67 -8.35 8.32
CA ILE A 162 -17.36 -8.08 7.68
C ILE A 162 -17.35 -6.79 6.85
N LEU A 163 -18.49 -6.35 6.31
CA LEU A 163 -18.58 -5.09 5.55
C LEU A 163 -18.17 -3.85 6.37
N PRO A 164 -18.44 -3.73 7.69
CA PRO A 164 -17.87 -2.66 8.52
C PRO A 164 -16.34 -2.71 8.60
N VAL A 165 -15.74 -3.90 8.61
CA VAL A 165 -14.27 -4.09 8.60
C VAL A 165 -13.68 -3.63 7.27
N LEU A 166 -14.36 -3.93 6.15
CA LEU A 166 -13.97 -3.43 4.83
C LEU A 166 -14.12 -1.91 4.73
N GLN A 167 -15.25 -1.35 5.18
CA GLN A 167 -15.45 0.10 5.26
C GLN A 167 -14.34 0.79 6.07
N TYR A 168 -13.93 0.20 7.20
CA TYR A 168 -12.81 0.71 8.00
C TYR A 168 -11.50 0.73 7.20
N ILE A 169 -11.05 -0.39 6.63
CA ILE A 169 -9.76 -0.41 5.90
C ILE A 169 -9.79 0.46 4.64
N HIS A 170 -10.92 0.49 3.92
CA HIS A 170 -11.08 1.33 2.72
C HIS A 170 -11.03 2.82 3.07
N SER A 171 -11.58 3.24 4.22
CA SER A 171 -11.53 4.65 4.67
C SER A 171 -10.13 5.19 4.94
N ILE A 172 -9.15 4.30 5.17
CA ILE A 172 -7.74 4.63 5.40
C ILE A 172 -6.84 4.23 4.20
N GLY A 173 -7.43 3.96 3.04
CA GLY A 173 -6.70 3.64 1.79
C GLY A 173 -6.06 2.25 1.76
N VAL A 174 -6.53 1.31 2.59
CA VAL A 174 -6.06 -0.08 2.63
C VAL A 174 -7.08 -0.98 1.95
N ILE A 175 -6.66 -1.67 0.89
CA ILE A 175 -7.45 -2.67 0.14
C ILE A 175 -6.79 -4.02 0.41
N HIS A 176 -7.57 -5.04 0.77
CA HIS A 176 -7.06 -6.34 1.24
C HIS A 176 -6.53 -7.23 0.10
N ARG A 177 -7.27 -7.26 -1.03
CA ARG A 177 -6.93 -7.89 -2.32
C ARG A 177 -6.89 -9.42 -2.35
N ASP A 178 -6.89 -10.10 -1.19
CA ASP A 178 -6.88 -11.58 -1.08
C ASP A 178 -8.02 -12.10 -0.18
N ILE A 179 -9.21 -11.48 -0.24
CA ILE A 179 -10.38 -11.93 0.54
C ILE A 179 -10.82 -13.31 0.03
N SER A 180 -10.89 -14.26 0.96
CA SER A 180 -11.13 -15.69 0.68
C SER A 180 -11.49 -16.44 1.97
N PRO A 181 -12.09 -17.65 1.91
CA PRO A 181 -12.47 -18.43 3.09
C PRO A 181 -11.33 -18.74 4.06
N ASP A 182 -10.08 -18.82 3.60
CA ASP A 182 -8.91 -19.07 4.47
C ASP A 182 -8.48 -17.80 5.24
N ASN A 183 -8.76 -16.62 4.68
CA ASN A 183 -8.31 -15.34 5.20
C ASN A 183 -9.37 -14.65 6.09
N LEU A 184 -10.44 -15.37 6.42
CA LEU A 184 -11.47 -15.00 7.39
C LEU A 184 -11.50 -16.06 8.50
N MET A 185 -11.40 -15.64 9.76
CA MET A 185 -11.51 -16.52 10.93
C MET A 185 -12.73 -16.18 11.78
N LEU A 186 -13.57 -17.16 12.09
CA LEU A 186 -14.62 -17.01 13.12
C LEU A 186 -13.96 -17.12 14.50
N ARG A 187 -13.91 -16.02 15.25
CA ARG A 187 -13.26 -15.99 16.57
C ARG A 187 -14.17 -16.58 17.65
N GLN A 188 -13.61 -17.43 18.50
CA GLN A 188 -14.36 -18.23 19.48
C GLN A 188 -15.07 -17.40 20.56
N ILE A 189 -14.42 -16.36 21.10
CA ILE A 189 -14.90 -15.62 22.28
C ILE A 189 -16.18 -14.80 22.04
N ASP A 190 -16.37 -14.29 20.83
CA ASP A 190 -17.48 -13.37 20.49
C ASP A 190 -18.20 -13.71 19.18
N GLN A 191 -17.82 -14.81 18.52
CA GLN A 191 -18.40 -15.29 17.25
C GLN A 191 -18.39 -14.22 16.14
N LEU A 192 -17.42 -13.29 16.17
CA LEU A 192 -17.21 -12.32 15.10
C LEU A 192 -16.18 -12.83 14.07
N PRO A 193 -16.39 -12.57 12.76
CA PRO A 193 -15.39 -12.82 11.74
C PRO A 193 -14.25 -11.81 11.85
N VAL A 194 -13.02 -12.31 11.81
CA VAL A 194 -11.77 -11.56 11.88
C VAL A 194 -11.06 -11.68 10.54
N LEU A 195 -10.70 -10.54 9.95
CA LEU A 195 -9.97 -10.45 8.68
C LEU A 195 -8.47 -10.62 8.94
N ILE A 196 -7.86 -11.64 8.34
CA ILE A 196 -6.44 -11.98 8.53
C ILE A 196 -5.65 -11.92 7.20
N ASP A 197 -4.34 -12.04 7.30
CA ASP A 197 -3.36 -12.02 6.20
C ASP A 197 -3.60 -10.92 5.14
N PHE A 198 -3.15 -9.69 5.44
CA PHE A 198 -3.10 -8.55 4.51
C PHE A 198 -2.06 -8.73 3.39
N GLY A 199 -1.82 -9.99 3.01
CA GLY A 199 -0.83 -10.45 2.05
C GLY A 199 -1.18 -10.13 0.61
N GLY A 200 -2.38 -9.64 0.28
CA GLY A 200 -2.75 -9.25 -1.10
C GLY A 200 -1.89 -8.13 -1.70
N VAL A 201 -1.02 -7.51 -0.91
CA VAL A 201 0.14 -6.73 -1.40
C VAL A 201 1.02 -7.54 -2.36
N LYS A 202 1.17 -8.85 -2.13
CA LYS A 202 2.03 -9.80 -2.86
C LYS A 202 1.66 -9.92 -4.35
N GLN A 203 0.38 -9.80 -4.70
CA GLN A 203 -0.08 -9.92 -6.09
C GLN A 203 0.50 -8.82 -7.00
N VAL A 204 0.68 -7.59 -6.51
CA VAL A 204 1.21 -6.47 -7.32
C VAL A 204 2.65 -6.69 -7.78
N ALA A 205 3.47 -7.44 -7.03
CA ALA A 205 4.80 -7.81 -7.50
C ALA A 205 4.74 -8.94 -8.54
N ALA A 206 3.86 -9.93 -8.34
CA ALA A 206 3.69 -11.04 -9.27
C ALA A 206 3.21 -10.59 -10.66
N THR A 207 2.28 -9.63 -10.73
CA THR A 207 1.84 -9.03 -12.01
C THR A 207 2.95 -8.24 -12.70
N VAL A 208 3.90 -7.65 -11.95
CA VAL A 208 5.08 -6.98 -12.52
C VAL A 208 6.12 -8.01 -12.99
N GLU A 209 6.32 -9.12 -12.27
CA GLU A 209 7.22 -10.19 -12.70
C GLU A 209 6.73 -10.90 -13.97
N SER A 210 5.43 -11.22 -14.08
CA SER A 210 4.89 -11.88 -15.28
C SER A 210 5.00 -11.01 -16.55
N GLN A 211 4.94 -9.69 -16.41
CA GLN A 211 5.17 -8.74 -17.50
C GLN A 211 6.65 -8.64 -17.91
N TYR A 212 7.60 -8.87 -16.99
CA TYR A 212 9.03 -8.81 -17.28
C TYR A 212 9.62 -10.12 -17.83
N TYR A 213 8.99 -11.28 -17.61
CA TYR A 213 9.52 -12.57 -18.06
C TYR A 213 9.10 -13.01 -19.47
N GLN A 214 8.27 -12.24 -20.19
CA GLN A 214 7.86 -12.55 -21.57
C GLN A 214 8.83 -12.05 -22.66
N SER A 215 10.14 -12.26 -22.48
CA SER A 215 11.12 -12.04 -23.55
C SER A 215 12.31 -13.00 -23.47
N GLY A 216 12.36 -13.97 -24.39
CA GLY A 216 13.63 -14.59 -24.83
C GLY A 216 13.96 -16.03 -24.40
N ALA A 217 13.08 -16.77 -23.71
CA ALA A 217 13.35 -18.16 -23.30
C ALA A 217 12.27 -19.14 -23.78
N VAL A 218 12.62 -20.02 -24.72
CA VAL A 218 11.76 -21.14 -25.14
C VAL A 218 11.94 -22.31 -24.17
N VAL A 219 10.97 -22.48 -23.26
CA VAL A 219 10.82 -23.67 -22.43
C VAL A 219 9.36 -24.13 -22.55
N SER A 220 9.15 -25.45 -22.57
CA SER A 220 7.85 -26.10 -22.79
C SER A 220 6.72 -25.54 -21.91
N PRO A 221 5.45 -25.56 -22.39
CA PRO A 221 4.34 -24.86 -21.74
C PRO A 221 3.96 -25.47 -20.38
N VAL A 222 4.61 -24.99 -19.33
CA VAL A 222 4.04 -24.97 -17.98
C VAL A 222 2.82 -24.04 -18.04
N PRO A 223 1.62 -24.46 -17.61
CA PRO A 223 0.45 -23.60 -17.64
C PRO A 223 0.72 -22.33 -16.80
N PRO A 224 0.28 -21.14 -17.25
CA PRO A 224 0.59 -19.89 -16.57
C PRO A 224 0.06 -19.95 -15.14
N THR A 225 0.97 -19.82 -14.17
CA THR A 225 0.62 -19.74 -12.75
C THR A 225 -0.08 -18.42 -12.47
N LEU A 226 -1.40 -18.40 -12.68
CA LEU A 226 -2.28 -17.28 -12.37
C LEU A 226 -2.16 -16.92 -10.89
N LEU A 227 -1.40 -15.87 -10.60
CA LEU A 227 -0.94 -15.49 -9.25
C LEU A 227 -1.97 -14.66 -8.47
N GLY A 228 -3.11 -15.30 -8.22
CA GLY A 228 -4.14 -14.96 -7.24
C GLY A 228 -4.93 -16.24 -6.95
N LYS A 229 -5.68 -16.31 -5.83
CA LYS A 229 -6.57 -17.47 -5.60
C LYS A 229 -7.60 -17.48 -6.73
N ALA A 230 -7.45 -18.42 -7.67
CA ALA A 230 -8.07 -18.29 -8.99
C ALA A 230 -9.60 -18.23 -8.91
N GLY A 231 -10.18 -17.18 -9.52
CA GLY A 231 -11.61 -16.88 -9.50
C GLY A 231 -12.14 -16.10 -8.28
N TYR A 232 -11.33 -15.86 -7.23
CA TYR A 232 -11.70 -14.93 -6.14
C TYR A 232 -11.40 -13.47 -6.52
N SER A 233 -10.25 -13.20 -7.13
CA SER A 233 -9.89 -11.85 -7.61
C SER A 233 -10.73 -11.45 -8.84
N PRO A 234 -11.09 -10.15 -8.98
CA PRO A 234 -11.82 -9.67 -10.15
C PRO A 234 -10.93 -9.54 -11.40
N PRO A 235 -11.52 -9.49 -12.61
CA PRO A 235 -10.76 -9.47 -13.86
C PRO A 235 -9.76 -8.31 -13.97
N GLU A 236 -10.12 -7.09 -13.55
CA GLU A 236 -9.22 -5.94 -13.66
C GLU A 236 -7.95 -6.08 -12.80
N GLN A 237 -8.10 -6.65 -11.60
CA GLN A 237 -7.00 -6.96 -10.69
C GLN A 237 -6.05 -8.01 -11.28
N MET A 238 -6.60 -9.04 -11.94
CA MET A 238 -5.81 -10.11 -12.56
C MET A 238 -5.13 -9.69 -13.86
N GLN A 239 -5.78 -8.87 -14.69
CA GLN A 239 -5.30 -8.49 -16.02
C GLN A 239 -4.41 -7.24 -16.02
N THR A 240 -4.70 -6.27 -15.15
CA THR A 240 -4.07 -4.94 -15.18
C THR A 240 -3.43 -4.53 -13.85
N GLY A 241 -3.63 -5.29 -12.77
CA GLY A 241 -3.18 -4.93 -11.42
C GLY A 241 -3.93 -3.77 -10.77
N LEU A 242 -4.96 -3.22 -11.44
CA LEU A 242 -5.84 -2.19 -10.88
C LEU A 242 -6.70 -2.77 -9.75
N VAL A 243 -6.74 -2.06 -8.62
CA VAL A 243 -7.37 -2.53 -7.38
C VAL A 243 -7.95 -1.36 -6.61
N GLU A 244 -9.24 -1.46 -6.31
CA GLU A 244 -10.05 -0.42 -5.65
C GLU A 244 -10.92 -1.06 -4.55
N PRO A 245 -11.59 -0.28 -3.68
CA PRO A 245 -12.52 -0.80 -2.67
C PRO A 245 -13.55 -1.81 -3.21
N HIS A 246 -14.05 -1.62 -4.43
CA HIS A 246 -14.98 -2.54 -5.09
C HIS A 246 -14.37 -3.89 -5.54
N SER A 247 -13.04 -3.99 -5.57
CA SER A 247 -12.34 -5.25 -5.91
C SER A 247 -12.32 -6.20 -4.70
N ASP A 248 -12.22 -5.67 -3.48
CA ASP A 248 -12.48 -6.42 -2.24
C ASP A 248 -13.95 -6.88 -2.14
N LEU A 249 -14.91 -6.04 -2.56
CA LEU A 249 -16.33 -6.41 -2.56
C LEU A 249 -16.63 -7.56 -3.54
N TYR A 250 -15.99 -7.59 -4.71
CA TYR A 250 -16.06 -8.73 -5.62
C TYR A 250 -15.53 -10.01 -4.96
N ALA A 251 -14.33 -9.94 -4.36
CA ALA A 251 -13.70 -11.10 -3.70
C ALA A 251 -14.50 -11.61 -2.49
N LEU A 252 -15.18 -10.71 -1.76
CA LEU A 252 -16.13 -11.07 -0.71
C LEU A 252 -17.37 -11.80 -1.28
N ALA A 253 -17.97 -11.32 -2.38
CA ALA A 253 -19.10 -12.03 -2.99
C ALA A 253 -18.70 -13.40 -3.55
N ALA A 254 -17.51 -13.53 -4.14
CA ALA A 254 -16.96 -14.82 -4.55
C ALA A 254 -16.79 -15.77 -3.36
N THR A 255 -16.27 -15.24 -2.23
CA THR A 255 -16.16 -15.96 -0.95
C THR A 255 -17.53 -16.45 -0.45
N ILE A 256 -18.57 -15.62 -0.54
CA ILE A 256 -19.93 -15.97 -0.12
C ILE A 256 -20.53 -17.08 -0.99
N LEU A 257 -20.33 -17.04 -2.31
CA LEU A 257 -20.79 -18.12 -3.20
C LEU A 257 -20.10 -19.46 -2.92
N VAL A 258 -18.80 -19.46 -2.62
CA VAL A 258 -18.06 -20.67 -2.23
C VAL A 258 -18.61 -21.25 -0.92
N LEU A 259 -18.97 -20.41 0.05
CA LEU A 259 -19.56 -20.85 1.32
C LEU A 259 -20.99 -21.40 1.15
N LEU A 260 -21.81 -20.77 0.31
CA LEU A 260 -23.17 -21.24 -0.02
C LEU A 260 -23.16 -22.60 -0.75
N THR A 261 -22.28 -22.76 -1.74
CA THR A 261 -22.30 -23.91 -2.67
C THR A 261 -21.38 -25.06 -2.28
N GLY A 262 -20.37 -24.81 -1.43
CA GLY A 262 -19.31 -25.79 -1.12
C GLY A 262 -18.31 -26.02 -2.26
N LYS A 263 -18.44 -25.29 -3.37
CA LYS A 263 -17.67 -25.43 -4.62
C LYS A 263 -16.67 -24.29 -4.80
N GLN A 264 -15.57 -24.56 -5.51
CA GLN A 264 -14.55 -23.55 -5.80
C GLN A 264 -14.97 -22.65 -6.98
N PRO A 265 -14.44 -21.42 -7.10
CA PRO A 265 -14.86 -20.47 -8.14
C PRO A 265 -14.78 -21.02 -9.59
N GLN A 266 -13.83 -21.90 -9.89
CA GLN A 266 -13.67 -22.52 -11.21
C GLN A 266 -14.82 -23.49 -11.56
N GLU A 267 -15.55 -23.99 -10.58
CA GLU A 267 -16.77 -24.79 -10.78
C GLU A 267 -18.04 -23.92 -10.89
N LEU A 268 -17.92 -22.63 -10.57
CA LEU A 268 -19.01 -21.65 -10.50
C LEU A 268 -18.96 -20.60 -11.60
N ILE A 269 -17.85 -20.53 -12.35
CA ILE A 269 -17.63 -19.61 -13.48
C ILE A 269 -17.61 -20.41 -14.78
N ASP A 270 -18.43 -19.97 -15.73
CA ASP A 270 -18.48 -20.51 -17.09
C ASP A 270 -17.19 -20.19 -17.86
N THR A 271 -16.55 -21.21 -18.44
CA THR A 271 -15.22 -21.07 -19.06
C THR A 271 -15.23 -20.38 -20.43
N GLN A 272 -16.39 -20.18 -21.05
CA GLN A 272 -16.52 -19.54 -22.36
C GLN A 272 -16.95 -18.06 -22.25
N SER A 273 -17.86 -17.77 -21.34
CA SER A 273 -18.45 -16.44 -21.12
C SER A 273 -17.86 -15.69 -19.92
N LEU A 274 -17.10 -16.37 -19.06
CA LEU A 274 -16.59 -15.85 -17.78
C LEU A 274 -17.69 -15.31 -16.84
N THR A 275 -18.91 -15.85 -16.96
CA THR A 275 -20.06 -15.48 -16.12
C THR A 275 -20.24 -16.46 -14.95
N TRP A 276 -20.76 -15.98 -13.83
CA TRP A 276 -21.02 -16.82 -12.66
C TRP A 276 -22.36 -17.57 -12.79
N GLN A 277 -22.32 -18.91 -12.85
CA GLN A 277 -23.49 -19.80 -12.94
C GLN A 277 -23.93 -20.35 -11.56
N TRP A 278 -23.66 -19.61 -10.48
CA TRP A 278 -23.84 -20.05 -9.09
C TRP A 278 -25.26 -20.51 -8.73
N ARG A 279 -26.28 -20.00 -9.43
CA ARG A 279 -27.70 -20.36 -9.25
C ARG A 279 -28.02 -21.83 -9.58
N LEU A 280 -27.13 -22.53 -10.28
CA LEU A 280 -27.26 -23.98 -10.49
C LEU A 280 -26.97 -24.79 -9.22
N PHE A 281 -26.31 -24.18 -8.22
CA PHE A 281 -25.78 -24.86 -7.03
C PHE A 281 -26.29 -24.31 -5.69
N ALA A 282 -26.87 -23.10 -5.67
CA ALA A 282 -27.46 -22.52 -4.46
C ALA A 282 -28.81 -21.83 -4.75
N ASN A 283 -29.79 -22.08 -3.89
CA ASN A 283 -31.10 -21.43 -3.89
C ASN A 283 -31.19 -20.46 -2.71
N ILE A 284 -31.33 -19.16 -3.01
CA ILE A 284 -31.39 -18.05 -2.05
C ILE A 284 -32.45 -17.02 -2.49
N THR A 285 -32.83 -16.08 -1.63
CA THR A 285 -33.83 -15.06 -1.99
C THR A 285 -33.39 -14.26 -3.23
N PRO A 286 -34.31 -13.92 -4.15
CA PRO A 286 -33.97 -13.13 -5.35
C PRO A 286 -33.32 -11.77 -5.00
N SER A 287 -33.74 -11.16 -3.89
CA SER A 287 -33.15 -9.96 -3.32
C SER A 287 -31.67 -10.12 -2.97
N PHE A 288 -31.30 -11.20 -2.28
CA PHE A 288 -29.90 -11.45 -1.91
C PHE A 288 -29.07 -11.82 -3.15
N GLY A 289 -29.63 -12.63 -4.06
CA GLY A 289 -28.99 -12.97 -5.33
C GLY A 289 -28.63 -11.74 -6.18
N MET A 290 -29.53 -10.76 -6.31
CA MET A 290 -29.26 -9.51 -7.05
C MET A 290 -28.13 -8.66 -6.42
N ILE A 291 -27.95 -8.73 -5.09
CA ILE A 291 -26.85 -8.04 -4.40
C ILE A 291 -25.51 -8.72 -4.76
N LEU A 292 -25.46 -10.05 -4.69
CA LEU A 292 -24.26 -10.82 -5.06
C LEU A 292 -23.89 -10.65 -6.54
N ASP A 293 -24.85 -10.70 -7.46
CA ASP A 293 -24.61 -10.47 -8.89
C ASP A 293 -24.02 -9.07 -9.14
N LYS A 294 -24.53 -8.04 -8.45
CA LYS A 294 -24.01 -6.68 -8.58
C LYS A 294 -22.61 -6.54 -7.98
N MET A 295 -22.30 -7.21 -6.87
CA MET A 295 -20.92 -7.28 -6.34
C MET A 295 -19.98 -7.99 -7.32
N LEU A 296 -20.47 -8.99 -8.06
CA LEU A 296 -19.73 -9.82 -9.01
C LEU A 296 -19.72 -9.31 -10.46
N SER A 297 -20.22 -8.11 -10.72
CA SER A 297 -20.27 -7.58 -12.09
C SER A 297 -18.86 -7.50 -12.70
N PRO A 298 -18.64 -7.99 -13.93
CA PRO A 298 -17.32 -7.90 -14.56
C PRO A 298 -16.89 -6.45 -14.82
N THR A 299 -17.84 -5.52 -14.98
CA THR A 299 -17.59 -4.09 -15.16
C THR A 299 -17.49 -3.38 -13.80
N PRO A 300 -16.33 -2.82 -13.41
CA PRO A 300 -16.14 -2.23 -12.08
C PRO A 300 -17.13 -1.12 -11.72
N GLY A 301 -17.45 -0.24 -12.68
CA GLY A 301 -18.42 0.86 -12.48
C GLY A 301 -19.88 0.42 -12.30
N LEU A 302 -20.21 -0.85 -12.56
CA LEU A 302 -21.55 -1.40 -12.29
C LEU A 302 -21.67 -2.03 -10.89
N ARG A 303 -20.54 -2.27 -10.21
CA ARG A 303 -20.51 -2.81 -8.84
C ARG A 303 -21.02 -1.78 -7.82
N PHE A 304 -21.27 -2.24 -6.61
CA PHE A 304 -21.30 -1.33 -5.46
C PHE A 304 -19.91 -0.74 -5.26
N GLN A 305 -19.84 0.57 -5.03
CA GLN A 305 -18.58 1.33 -4.97
C GLN A 305 -18.02 1.44 -3.54
N SER A 306 -18.81 1.09 -2.51
CA SER A 306 -18.36 1.01 -1.13
C SER A 306 -19.14 -0.04 -0.33
N ALA A 307 -18.52 -0.57 0.73
CA ALA A 307 -19.15 -1.54 1.63
C ALA A 307 -20.45 -1.01 2.27
N THR A 308 -20.56 0.30 2.50
CA THR A 308 -21.77 0.97 2.99
C THR A 308 -22.96 0.80 2.04
N GLN A 309 -22.73 0.86 0.72
CA GLN A 309 -23.81 0.65 -0.26
C GLN A 309 -24.31 -0.80 -0.25
N VAL A 310 -23.43 -1.77 0.02
CA VAL A 310 -23.81 -3.18 0.17
C VAL A 310 -24.61 -3.38 1.47
N LEU A 311 -24.19 -2.79 2.59
CA LEU A 311 -24.95 -2.81 3.85
C LEU A 311 -26.35 -2.21 3.70
N GLN A 312 -26.48 -1.09 2.99
CA GLN A 312 -27.76 -0.46 2.67
C GLN A 312 -28.65 -1.31 1.75
N ALA A 313 -28.06 -2.07 0.82
CA ALA A 313 -28.80 -2.99 -0.05
C ALA A 313 -29.26 -4.25 0.69
N LEU A 314 -28.46 -4.77 1.62
CA LEU A 314 -28.82 -5.90 2.49
C LEU A 314 -29.95 -5.51 3.45
N ASN A 315 -29.81 -4.35 4.10
CA ASN A 315 -30.73 -3.82 5.11
C ASN A 315 -31.39 -2.52 4.61
N PRO A 316 -32.32 -2.59 3.65
CA PRO A 316 -33.04 -1.43 3.17
C PRO A 316 -33.90 -0.85 4.30
N ILE A 317 -33.58 0.38 4.70
CA ILE A 317 -34.44 1.15 5.61
C ILE A 317 -35.82 1.26 4.95
N PRO A 318 -36.93 0.94 5.65
CA PRO A 318 -38.26 1.15 5.12
C PRO A 318 -38.48 2.64 4.83
N VAL A 319 -38.39 3.00 3.54
CA VAL A 319 -38.75 4.34 3.09
C VAL A 319 -40.25 4.48 3.32
N VAL A 320 -40.62 5.22 4.36
CA VAL A 320 -42.01 5.66 4.57
C VAL A 320 -42.40 6.39 3.30
N ALA A 321 -43.32 5.80 2.54
CA ALA A 321 -43.72 6.35 1.25
C ALA A 321 -44.21 7.79 1.46
N PRO A 322 -43.73 8.77 0.67
CA PRO A 322 -44.26 10.12 0.75
C PRO A 322 -45.78 10.05 0.51
N PRO A 323 -46.59 10.84 1.25
CA PRO A 323 -48.04 10.84 1.05
C PRO A 323 -48.34 11.14 -0.42
N PRO A 324 -49.35 10.47 -1.02
CA PRO A 324 -49.66 10.66 -2.43
C PRO A 324 -49.93 12.13 -2.71
N PRO A 325 -49.49 12.66 -3.88
CA PRO A 325 -49.71 14.06 -4.21
C PRO A 325 -51.22 14.38 -4.19
N PRO A 326 -51.62 15.58 -3.74
CA PRO A 326 -53.03 15.96 -3.72
C PRO A 326 -53.61 15.87 -5.14
N LEU A 327 -54.79 15.25 -5.24
CA LEU A 327 -55.47 15.05 -6.53
C LEU A 327 -55.65 16.40 -7.26
N PRO A 328 -55.42 16.45 -8.59
CA PRO A 328 -55.56 17.69 -9.34
C PRO A 328 -57.00 18.20 -9.25
N ILE A 329 -57.16 19.41 -8.74
CA ILE A 329 -58.44 20.11 -8.66
C ILE A 329 -58.93 20.34 -10.10
N PRO A 330 -60.17 19.94 -10.45
CA PRO A 330 -60.68 20.17 -11.80
C PRO A 330 -60.80 21.68 -12.07
N PRO A 331 -60.48 22.15 -13.30
CA PRO A 331 -60.46 23.56 -13.61
C PRO A 331 -61.85 24.20 -13.42
N GLN A 332 -61.89 25.36 -12.78
CA GLN A 332 -63.12 26.14 -12.65
C GLN A 332 -63.65 26.48 -14.05
N ARG A 333 -64.92 26.13 -14.29
CA ARG A 333 -65.62 26.43 -15.53
C ARG A 333 -65.91 27.93 -15.59
N THR A 334 -65.26 28.65 -16.49
CA THR A 334 -65.58 30.04 -16.79
C THR A 334 -67.04 30.15 -17.24
N GLU A 335 -67.80 31.06 -16.64
CA GLU A 335 -69.20 31.27 -17.00
C GLU A 335 -69.31 31.85 -18.41
N GLN A 336 -70.23 31.32 -19.21
CA GLN A 336 -70.49 31.82 -20.56
C GLN A 336 -71.66 32.80 -20.54
N THR A 337 -71.45 33.98 -21.15
CA THR A 337 -72.44 35.05 -21.27
C THR A 337 -73.71 34.57 -21.95
N LEU A 338 -74.84 34.62 -21.25
CA LEU A 338 -76.17 34.36 -21.83
C LEU A 338 -76.70 35.58 -22.58
N ALA A 339 -77.28 35.35 -23.76
CA ALA A 339 -77.97 36.37 -24.55
C ALA A 339 -79.41 36.58 -24.06
N VAL A 340 -79.95 37.78 -24.28
CA VAL A 340 -81.26 38.22 -23.76
C VAL A 340 -82.33 38.28 -24.86
N SER A 341 -83.51 37.72 -24.58
CA SER A 341 -84.76 37.92 -25.32
C SER A 341 -85.95 38.10 -24.34
N PRO A 342 -86.95 38.96 -24.63
CA PRO A 342 -88.01 39.32 -23.66
C PRO A 342 -89.37 38.59 -23.97
N PRO A 343 -90.54 38.91 -23.35
CA PRO A 343 -91.05 38.10 -22.21
C PRO A 343 -92.58 37.76 -22.23
N SER A 344 -93.08 37.14 -21.13
CA SER A 344 -94.51 37.04 -20.67
C SER A 344 -95.27 35.71 -20.93
N PRO A 345 -96.27 35.31 -20.11
CA PRO A 345 -96.47 35.47 -18.64
C PRO A 345 -96.85 34.09 -17.94
N PRO A 346 -97.68 33.92 -16.85
CA PRO A 346 -97.18 33.26 -15.63
C PRO A 346 -98.06 32.18 -14.91
N SER A 347 -97.55 31.64 -13.78
CA SER A 347 -98.25 30.94 -12.65
C SER A 347 -98.57 29.43 -12.78
N PRO A 348 -98.80 28.65 -11.68
CA PRO A 348 -98.44 28.79 -10.25
C PRO A 348 -97.77 27.51 -9.60
N PRO A 349 -97.33 27.53 -8.31
CA PRO A 349 -96.68 26.39 -7.62
C PRO A 349 -97.48 25.73 -6.45
N PRO A 350 -97.13 24.49 -6.03
CA PRO A 350 -97.44 23.94 -4.70
C PRO A 350 -96.17 23.28 -4.02
N PRO A 351 -96.20 22.50 -2.89
CA PRO A 351 -95.63 22.99 -1.61
C PRO A 351 -94.64 22.02 -0.89
N ILE A 352 -94.51 22.09 0.45
CA ILE A 352 -93.31 21.75 1.28
C ILE A 352 -93.58 20.71 2.43
N SER A 353 -92.54 19.97 2.84
CA SER A 353 -92.33 19.21 4.14
C SER A 353 -93.08 17.88 4.38
N PRO A 354 -92.71 17.03 5.40
CA PRO A 354 -91.42 16.86 6.14
C PRO A 354 -90.97 15.37 6.39
N SER A 355 -89.89 15.15 7.18
CA SER A 355 -89.34 13.85 7.71
C SER A 355 -90.11 13.29 8.93
N PRO A 356 -89.89 12.05 9.51
CA PRO A 356 -88.67 11.59 10.27
C PRO A 356 -88.43 10.02 10.26
N PRO A 357 -88.03 9.26 11.33
CA PRO A 357 -86.76 9.15 12.12
C PRO A 357 -86.09 7.72 12.20
N LEU A 358 -85.08 7.56 13.11
CA LEU A 358 -84.25 6.36 13.47
C LEU A 358 -84.91 5.32 14.43
N PRO A 359 -84.31 4.11 14.66
CA PRO A 359 -83.84 3.76 16.03
C PRO A 359 -82.68 2.71 16.22
N LEU A 360 -81.84 2.95 17.26
CA LEU A 360 -81.28 2.08 18.34
C LEU A 360 -80.58 0.68 18.15
N SER A 361 -79.79 0.28 19.17
CA SER A 361 -79.02 -0.98 19.39
C SER A 361 -79.58 -1.80 20.59
N PRO A 362 -79.03 -2.95 21.15
CA PRO A 362 -77.61 -3.25 21.53
C PRO A 362 -77.14 -4.76 21.46
N SER A 363 -76.09 -5.13 22.22
CA SER A 363 -75.33 -6.43 22.26
C SER A 363 -75.80 -7.46 23.33
N PRO A 364 -75.18 -8.67 23.50
CA PRO A 364 -74.06 -8.85 24.49
C PRO A 364 -73.06 -10.04 24.28
N SER A 365 -72.16 -10.26 25.28
CA SER A 365 -71.25 -11.42 25.58
C SER A 365 -70.07 -11.71 24.61
N THR A 366 -68.76 -11.69 24.98
CA THR A 366 -67.92 -12.39 26.02
C THR A 366 -67.71 -13.89 25.76
N SER A 367 -66.55 -14.53 25.95
CA SER A 367 -65.20 -14.17 26.51
C SER A 367 -64.17 -15.16 25.90
N TRP A 368 -62.86 -15.28 26.17
CA TRP A 368 -61.79 -14.75 27.05
C TRP A 368 -60.42 -15.19 26.40
N TRP A 369 -59.20 -14.76 26.71
CA TRP A 369 -58.50 -14.40 27.97
C TRP A 369 -57.46 -13.26 27.77
N THR A 370 -56.84 -12.84 28.89
CA THR A 370 -55.62 -12.00 29.05
C THR A 370 -54.79 -12.64 30.22
N PRO A 371 -53.73 -12.07 30.85
CA PRO A 371 -53.02 -10.78 30.71
C PRO A 371 -51.47 -10.99 30.63
N ALA A 372 -50.53 -10.07 30.93
CA ALA A 372 -50.57 -8.69 31.42
C ALA A 372 -49.37 -7.85 30.91
N LYS A 373 -49.54 -6.52 30.89
CA LYS A 373 -48.45 -5.57 31.19
C LYS A 373 -48.62 -5.10 32.63
N ILE A 374 -47.52 -4.82 33.34
CA ILE A 374 -47.27 -3.72 34.30
C ILE A 374 -46.16 -4.13 35.29
N ILE A 375 -45.10 -3.33 35.34
CA ILE A 375 -44.54 -2.72 36.56
C ILE A 375 -43.75 -1.49 36.10
N VAL A 376 -43.75 -0.41 36.89
CA VAL A 376 -43.20 0.91 36.50
C VAL A 376 -42.18 1.38 37.53
N ILE A 377 -40.89 1.15 37.24
CA ILE A 377 -39.72 1.80 37.87
C ILE A 377 -38.62 1.86 36.80
N ALA A 378 -37.97 2.98 36.47
CA ALA A 378 -38.17 4.37 36.87
C ALA A 378 -38.16 5.29 35.64
N ALA A 379 -38.98 6.36 35.65
CA ALA A 379 -39.10 7.33 34.56
C ALA A 379 -38.99 8.78 35.07
N VAL A 380 -37.95 9.05 35.86
CA VAL A 380 -37.52 10.40 36.28
C VAL A 380 -35.99 10.43 36.19
N LEU A 381 -35.42 11.56 35.72
CA LEU A 381 -33.97 11.83 35.47
C LEU A 381 -33.41 11.62 34.03
N THR A 382 -34.16 11.94 32.98
CA THR A 382 -33.57 12.20 31.62
C THR A 382 -34.10 13.47 30.93
N ILE A 383 -34.41 14.53 31.69
CA ILE A 383 -34.49 15.89 31.12
C ILE A 383 -33.08 16.52 31.07
N THR A 384 -32.21 15.90 30.26
CA THR A 384 -30.94 16.43 29.74
C THR A 384 -30.45 15.51 28.60
N ALA A 385 -29.58 16.02 27.72
CA ALA A 385 -28.92 15.28 26.63
C ALA A 385 -29.78 14.69 25.47
N GLY A 386 -31.12 14.85 25.47
CA GLY A 386 -31.98 14.31 24.40
C GLY A 386 -31.99 15.03 23.04
N VAL A 387 -31.48 16.27 22.95
CA VAL A 387 -31.59 17.14 21.74
C VAL A 387 -30.21 17.56 21.20
N GLY A 388 -29.12 17.23 21.89
CA GLY A 388 -27.79 17.83 21.64
C GLY A 388 -26.99 17.27 20.45
N PHE A 389 -27.34 16.11 19.89
CA PHE A 389 -26.41 15.37 19.00
C PHE A 389 -26.80 15.33 17.50
N TRP A 390 -28.08 15.50 17.15
CA TRP A 390 -28.50 15.54 15.74
C TRP A 390 -28.31 16.91 15.06
N GLY A 391 -28.12 17.98 15.84
CA GLY A 391 -27.83 19.33 15.31
C GLY A 391 -26.36 19.59 15.01
N VAL A 392 -25.43 18.77 15.52
CA VAL A 392 -23.98 19.05 15.46
C VAL A 392 -23.33 18.51 14.19
N THR A 393 -23.76 17.36 13.68
CA THR A 393 -23.14 16.71 12.51
C THR A 393 -23.42 17.41 11.19
N GLN A 394 -24.50 18.21 11.07
CA GLN A 394 -24.70 19.10 9.91
C GLN A 394 -23.91 20.41 9.99
N LEU A 395 -23.43 20.83 11.17
CA LEU A 395 -22.64 22.06 11.33
C LEU A 395 -21.13 21.89 11.09
N ILE A 396 -20.62 20.65 11.10
CA ILE A 396 -19.18 20.37 10.91
C ILE A 396 -18.77 20.41 9.43
N ASN A 397 -19.71 20.18 8.50
CA ASN A 397 -19.46 20.28 7.06
C ASN A 397 -19.64 21.70 6.47
N SER A 398 -20.08 22.68 7.27
CA SER A 398 -20.18 24.09 6.87
C SER A 398 -19.04 24.97 7.39
N SER A 399 -18.40 24.57 8.50
CA SER A 399 -17.40 25.39 9.20
C SER A 399 -16.00 25.41 8.58
N SER A 400 -15.76 24.66 7.49
CA SER A 400 -14.45 24.68 6.78
C SER A 400 -14.21 25.95 5.96
N ASP A 401 -15.26 26.69 5.60
CA ASP A 401 -15.15 27.96 4.86
C ASP A 401 -15.11 29.19 5.81
N GLU A 402 -15.49 29.02 7.08
CA GLU A 402 -15.70 30.15 8.00
C GLU A 402 -14.39 30.80 8.50
N ILE A 403 -13.33 30.01 8.75
CA ILE A 403 -12.10 30.49 9.44
C ILE A 403 -11.38 31.60 8.65
N LEU A 404 -11.47 31.59 7.31
CA LEU A 404 -10.88 32.60 6.41
C LEU A 404 -11.90 33.63 5.90
N SER A 405 -13.18 33.50 6.26
CA SER A 405 -14.24 34.39 5.81
C SER A 405 -14.07 35.80 6.40
N SER A 406 -13.69 36.76 5.55
CA SER A 406 -13.61 38.18 5.91
C SER A 406 -14.98 38.87 6.00
N ASN A 407 -16.07 38.16 5.68
CA ASN A 407 -17.40 38.72 5.48
C ASN A 407 -18.32 38.70 6.72
N ASP A 408 -17.95 38.07 7.85
CA ASP A 408 -18.81 38.13 9.05
C ASP A 408 -18.75 39.54 9.70
N PRO A 409 -19.87 40.30 9.73
CA PRO A 409 -19.90 41.63 10.34
C PRO A 409 -19.62 41.65 11.85
N LYS A 410 -19.68 40.51 12.55
CA LYS A 410 -19.33 40.39 13.98
C LYS A 410 -17.83 40.58 14.24
N LEU A 411 -16.98 40.41 13.22
CA LEU A 411 -15.53 40.44 13.37
C LEU A 411 -14.98 41.88 13.51
N PRO A 412 -13.98 42.11 14.39
CA PRO A 412 -13.27 43.39 14.48
C PRO A 412 -12.75 43.88 13.12
N PRO A 413 -12.76 45.19 12.82
CA PRO A 413 -12.35 45.72 11.52
C PRO A 413 -10.93 45.30 11.10
N GLU A 414 -9.98 45.30 12.04
CA GLU A 414 -8.58 44.90 11.80
C GLU A 414 -8.45 43.41 11.44
N GLU A 415 -9.28 42.55 12.03
CA GLU A 415 -9.32 41.12 11.75
C GLU A 415 -9.92 40.84 10.36
N ARG A 416 -10.98 41.56 9.98
CA ARG A 416 -11.51 41.49 8.60
C ARG A 416 -10.48 41.97 7.58
N GLN A 417 -9.73 43.03 7.86
CA GLN A 417 -8.63 43.50 7.00
C GLN A 417 -7.43 42.54 6.95
N ARG A 418 -7.17 41.75 8.00
CA ARG A 418 -6.20 40.64 7.98
C ARG A 418 -6.70 39.51 7.08
N LYS A 419 -7.89 38.97 7.35
CA LYS A 419 -8.47 37.84 6.62
C LYS A 419 -8.70 38.14 5.15
N ALA A 420 -9.13 39.36 4.80
CA ALA A 420 -9.27 39.80 3.41
C ALA A 420 -7.93 39.78 2.65
N ARG A 421 -6.82 40.22 3.27
CA ARG A 421 -5.48 40.17 2.65
C ARG A 421 -4.94 38.75 2.52
N LEU A 422 -5.19 37.88 3.50
CA LEU A 422 -4.86 36.45 3.41
C LEU A 422 -5.62 35.76 2.27
N GLU A 423 -6.92 36.04 2.15
CA GLU A 423 -7.78 35.48 1.12
C GLU A 423 -7.40 35.98 -0.29
N GLU A 424 -7.15 37.28 -0.45
CA GLU A 424 -6.62 37.84 -1.70
C GLU A 424 -5.28 37.17 -2.06
N ARG A 425 -4.35 37.04 -1.11
CA ARG A 425 -3.05 36.40 -1.32
C ARG A 425 -3.18 34.91 -1.67
N ARG A 426 -4.11 34.18 -1.05
CA ARG A 426 -4.43 32.79 -1.38
C ARG A 426 -4.93 32.67 -2.83
N GLN A 427 -5.86 33.54 -3.23
CA GLN A 427 -6.41 33.57 -4.58
C GLN A 427 -5.33 33.91 -5.63
N GLN A 428 -4.53 34.96 -5.40
CA GLN A 428 -3.39 35.33 -6.25
C GLN A 428 -2.38 34.19 -6.42
N LEU A 429 -2.13 33.42 -5.35
CA LEU A 429 -1.22 32.28 -5.39
C LEU A 429 -1.83 31.01 -6.01
N GLY A 430 -3.16 30.96 -6.22
CA GLY A 430 -3.87 29.84 -6.83
C GLY A 430 -3.95 28.60 -5.94
N ILE A 431 -4.07 28.79 -4.62
CA ILE A 431 -4.01 27.74 -3.59
C ILE A 431 -5.43 27.44 -3.08
N ASP A 432 -5.78 26.16 -2.94
CA ASP A 432 -7.10 25.76 -2.40
C ASP A 432 -7.29 26.17 -0.92
N VAL A 433 -8.52 26.57 -0.57
CA VAL A 433 -8.87 27.06 0.78
C VAL A 433 -8.95 25.93 1.80
N LYS A 434 -9.48 24.76 1.42
CA LYS A 434 -9.56 23.61 2.32
C LYS A 434 -8.16 23.09 2.64
N PHE A 435 -7.32 22.92 1.61
CA PHE A 435 -5.91 22.56 1.78
C PHE A 435 -5.16 23.54 2.69
N LEU A 436 -5.33 24.85 2.50
CA LEU A 436 -4.69 25.86 3.36
C LEU A 436 -5.16 25.70 4.82
N ASN A 437 -6.46 25.54 5.03
CA ASN A 437 -7.03 25.34 6.37
C ASN A 437 -6.51 24.05 7.03
N ASP A 438 -6.44 22.94 6.29
CA ASP A 438 -5.92 21.66 6.79
C ASP A 438 -4.44 21.79 7.24
N VAL A 439 -3.59 22.49 6.46
CA VAL A 439 -2.17 22.71 6.80
C VAL A 439 -2.00 23.69 7.96
N VAL A 440 -2.71 24.82 7.96
CA VAL A 440 -2.58 25.83 9.00
C VAL A 440 -3.10 25.29 10.33
N ASN A 441 -4.20 24.52 10.34
CA ASN A 441 -4.67 23.81 11.53
C ASN A 441 -3.62 22.81 12.06
N GLN A 442 -2.98 22.03 11.19
CA GLN A 442 -1.88 21.14 11.59
C GLN A 442 -0.76 21.92 12.28
N LEU A 443 -0.24 22.97 11.63
CA LEU A 443 0.89 23.77 12.14
C LEU A 443 0.51 24.55 13.42
N PHE A 444 -0.73 25.02 13.52
CA PHE A 444 -1.27 25.69 14.71
C PHE A 444 -1.35 24.74 15.92
N TRP A 445 -1.82 23.50 15.74
CA TRP A 445 -1.86 22.49 16.81
C TRP A 445 -0.46 21.92 17.14
N GLU A 446 0.48 21.89 16.19
CA GLU A 446 1.89 21.59 16.49
C GLU A 446 2.56 22.69 17.32
N LYS A 447 2.23 23.97 17.08
CA LYS A 447 2.68 25.10 17.90
C LYS A 447 1.98 25.12 19.27
N ASN A 448 0.71 24.69 19.34
CA ASN A 448 -0.13 24.74 20.53
C ASN A 448 -0.72 23.35 20.89
N PRO A 449 0.07 22.39 21.42
CA PRO A 449 -0.40 21.03 21.68
C PRO A 449 -1.63 20.93 22.60
N ASN A 450 -1.76 21.85 23.56
CA ASN A 450 -2.89 21.91 24.50
C ASN A 450 -4.22 22.33 23.84
N LEU A 451 -4.17 22.82 22.59
CA LEU A 451 -5.34 23.24 21.80
C LEU A 451 -5.64 22.27 20.65
N ARG A 452 -4.99 21.09 20.63
CA ARG A 452 -5.13 20.11 19.55
C ARG A 452 -6.59 19.67 19.37
N ASN A 453 -7.06 19.70 18.13
CA ASN A 453 -8.45 19.42 17.72
C ASN A 453 -9.51 20.41 18.30
N ARG A 454 -9.09 21.50 18.97
CA ARG A 454 -10.01 22.57 19.39
C ARG A 454 -10.29 23.48 18.18
N ALA A 455 -11.57 23.67 17.86
CA ALA A 455 -12.00 24.72 16.94
C ALA A 455 -11.88 26.10 17.61
N LEU A 456 -11.43 27.09 16.84
CA LEU A 456 -11.42 28.50 17.28
C LEU A 456 -12.80 29.10 17.04
N THR A 457 -13.27 29.94 17.98
CA THR A 457 -14.59 30.58 17.92
C THR A 457 -14.48 32.09 17.70
N ASP A 458 -15.58 32.74 17.35
CA ASP A 458 -15.63 34.20 17.24
C ASP A 458 -15.80 34.93 18.59
N SER A 459 -15.60 34.21 19.70
CA SER A 459 -15.52 34.79 21.03
C SER A 459 -14.27 35.70 21.13
N PRO A 460 -14.36 36.85 21.84
CA PRO A 460 -13.19 37.65 22.19
C PRO A 460 -12.07 36.85 22.88
N ASN A 461 -12.41 35.76 23.58
CA ASN A 461 -11.45 34.86 24.22
C ASN A 461 -10.50 34.16 23.22
N ASP A 462 -10.92 33.98 21.98
CA ASP A 462 -10.14 33.33 20.91
C ASP A 462 -9.49 34.36 19.95
N LEU A 463 -9.66 35.66 20.17
CA LEU A 463 -9.15 36.72 19.30
C LEU A 463 -7.64 36.60 19.04
N GLN A 464 -6.83 36.39 20.09
CA GLN A 464 -5.39 36.19 19.95
C GLN A 464 -5.06 34.87 19.24
N LEU A 465 -5.82 33.80 19.49
CA LEU A 465 -5.59 32.49 18.87
C LEU A 465 -5.90 32.53 17.36
N ARG A 466 -6.90 33.29 16.94
CA ARG A 466 -7.20 33.55 15.52
C ARG A 466 -6.17 34.47 14.87
N ALA A 467 -5.61 35.43 15.60
CA ALA A 467 -4.47 36.22 15.12
C ALA A 467 -3.19 35.36 14.95
N ASP A 468 -2.92 34.45 15.89
CA ASP A 468 -1.85 33.46 15.79
C ASP A 468 -2.05 32.48 14.62
N TRP A 469 -3.29 32.06 14.38
CA TRP A 469 -3.68 31.22 13.23
C TRP A 469 -3.47 31.97 11.90
N ASP A 470 -3.97 33.20 11.79
CA ASP A 470 -3.77 34.08 10.62
C ASP A 470 -2.27 34.30 10.31
N ALA A 471 -1.44 34.45 11.35
CA ALA A 471 0.00 34.60 11.18
C ALA A 471 0.68 33.32 10.66
N ILE A 472 0.22 32.13 11.08
CA ILE A 472 0.67 30.85 10.52
C ILE A 472 0.19 30.68 9.07
N ALA A 473 -1.01 31.18 8.73
CA ALA A 473 -1.48 31.21 7.35
C ALA A 473 -0.59 32.09 6.46
N ASP A 474 -0.22 33.30 6.90
CA ASP A 474 0.65 34.18 6.10
C ASP A 474 2.07 33.63 5.93
N ASP A 475 2.65 33.06 6.99
CA ASP A 475 3.94 32.36 6.94
C ASP A 475 3.89 31.13 6.01
N THR A 476 2.81 30.35 6.07
CA THR A 476 2.59 29.19 5.19
C THR A 476 2.48 29.62 3.74
N LEU A 477 1.63 30.61 3.42
CA LEU A 477 1.50 31.19 2.08
C LEU A 477 2.84 31.76 1.58
N SER A 478 3.61 32.43 2.45
CA SER A 478 4.96 32.92 2.13
C SER A 478 5.90 31.77 1.74
N LYS A 479 5.92 30.68 2.52
CA LYS A 479 6.79 29.52 2.29
C LYS A 479 6.44 28.72 1.03
N ILE A 480 5.16 28.62 0.68
CA ILE A 480 4.71 27.85 -0.50
C ILE A 480 4.56 28.70 -1.77
N SER A 481 4.63 30.03 -1.68
CA SER A 481 4.63 30.93 -2.85
C SER A 481 5.77 30.67 -3.84
N VAL A 482 6.89 30.11 -3.36
CA VAL A 482 8.09 29.77 -4.15
C VAL A 482 7.92 28.54 -5.04
N LEU A 483 6.84 27.76 -4.87
CA LEU A 483 6.49 26.65 -5.74
C LEU A 483 6.00 27.16 -7.10
N SER A 484 6.15 26.35 -8.15
CA SER A 484 5.58 26.63 -9.47
C SER A 484 4.05 26.78 -9.41
N SER A 485 3.49 27.50 -10.37
CA SER A 485 2.04 27.69 -10.49
C SER A 485 1.28 26.37 -10.76
N GLY A 486 1.93 25.39 -11.39
CA GLY A 486 1.39 24.03 -11.55
C GLY A 486 1.32 23.30 -10.21
N SER A 487 2.46 23.22 -9.50
CA SER A 487 2.54 22.53 -8.21
C SER A 487 1.66 23.15 -7.13
N ARG A 488 1.50 24.49 -7.10
CA ARG A 488 0.57 25.16 -6.17
C ARG A 488 -0.89 24.78 -6.37
N ARG A 489 -1.33 24.65 -7.62
CA ARG A 489 -2.71 24.26 -7.98
C ARG A 489 -3.04 22.79 -7.69
N GLN A 490 -2.03 21.97 -7.40
CA GLN A 490 -2.18 20.55 -7.04
C GLN A 490 -2.04 20.30 -5.52
N LEU A 491 -1.76 21.32 -4.72
CA LEU A 491 -1.71 21.20 -3.26
C LEU A 491 -3.10 20.84 -2.72
N GLY A 492 -3.17 19.72 -2.01
CA GLY A 492 -4.43 19.13 -1.52
C GLY A 492 -4.91 17.94 -2.36
N SER A 493 -4.44 17.80 -3.61
CA SER A 493 -4.85 16.72 -4.52
C SER A 493 -3.77 15.67 -4.83
N PHE A 494 -2.53 15.82 -4.35
CA PHE A 494 -1.46 14.84 -4.61
C PHE A 494 -1.74 13.51 -3.89
N THR A 495 -1.51 12.41 -4.62
CA THR A 495 -1.84 11.04 -4.20
C THR A 495 -0.60 10.15 -4.07
N SER A 496 -0.78 8.88 -3.70
CA SER A 496 0.26 7.86 -3.88
C SER A 496 0.58 7.57 -5.35
N ALA A 497 -0.39 7.66 -6.25
CA ALA A 497 -0.19 7.41 -7.68
C ALA A 497 0.73 8.46 -8.32
N ASP A 498 0.71 9.71 -7.83
CA ASP A 498 1.67 10.74 -8.23
C ASP A 498 3.10 10.35 -7.89
N ARG A 499 3.34 9.83 -6.67
CA ARG A 499 4.66 9.34 -6.25
C ARG A 499 5.13 8.16 -7.09
N ASP A 500 4.23 7.28 -7.50
CA ASP A 500 4.56 6.14 -8.36
C ASP A 500 4.83 6.58 -9.80
N ARG A 501 4.07 7.56 -10.32
CA ARG A 501 4.35 8.24 -11.59
C ARG A 501 5.72 8.93 -11.59
N TRP A 502 6.08 9.67 -10.54
CA TRP A 502 7.37 10.35 -10.47
C TRP A 502 8.57 9.38 -10.56
N LYS A 503 8.45 8.16 -10.00
CA LYS A 503 9.48 7.10 -10.13
C LYS A 503 9.66 6.71 -11.60
N VAL A 504 8.57 6.52 -12.33
CA VAL A 504 8.59 6.16 -13.75
C VAL A 504 9.18 7.31 -14.58
N GLU A 505 8.76 8.55 -14.33
CA GLU A 505 9.25 9.72 -15.06
C GLU A 505 10.75 9.98 -14.82
N VAL A 506 11.22 9.97 -13.57
CA VAL A 506 12.63 10.25 -13.25
C VAL A 506 13.58 9.16 -13.78
N ASN A 507 13.14 7.90 -13.75
CA ASN A 507 13.90 6.78 -14.32
C ASN A 507 14.17 6.94 -15.83
N LYS A 508 13.36 7.71 -16.59
CA LYS A 508 13.58 7.94 -18.04
C LYS A 508 14.90 8.64 -18.35
N VAL A 509 15.49 9.37 -17.39
CA VAL A 509 16.82 10.00 -17.54
C VAL A 509 17.93 9.23 -16.82
N ASN A 510 17.66 7.99 -16.39
CA ASN A 510 18.55 7.13 -15.59
C ASN A 510 18.92 7.73 -14.22
N VAL A 511 17.97 8.43 -13.60
CA VAL A 511 18.05 8.91 -12.21
C VAL A 511 16.99 8.18 -11.39
N GLY A 512 17.36 7.67 -10.23
CA GLY A 512 16.48 6.95 -9.33
C GLY A 512 15.67 7.87 -8.43
N SER A 513 14.51 7.38 -7.99
CA SER A 513 13.59 8.15 -7.15
C SER A 513 14.14 8.62 -5.80
N ARG A 514 15.22 8.01 -5.26
CA ARG A 514 15.87 8.55 -4.05
C ARG A 514 16.53 9.90 -4.32
N SER A 515 17.35 10.00 -5.37
CA SER A 515 17.97 11.26 -5.80
C SER A 515 16.96 12.38 -6.05
N LEU A 516 15.75 12.05 -6.52
CA LEU A 516 14.63 13.00 -6.59
C LEU A 516 14.10 13.43 -5.21
N PHE A 517 13.95 12.49 -4.28
CA PHE A 517 13.47 12.78 -2.92
C PHE A 517 14.50 13.56 -2.09
N ASP A 518 15.81 13.26 -2.19
CA ASP A 518 16.90 14.05 -1.60
C ASP A 518 16.78 15.54 -1.98
N LEU A 519 16.52 15.85 -3.26
CA LEU A 519 16.30 17.24 -3.71
C LEU A 519 15.03 17.87 -3.12
N GLY A 520 13.97 17.06 -2.93
CA GLY A 520 12.70 17.48 -2.35
C GLY A 520 12.79 17.78 -0.86
N ASP A 521 13.43 16.88 -0.10
CA ASP A 521 13.70 17.04 1.33
C ASP A 521 14.59 18.25 1.62
N ALA A 522 15.63 18.46 0.81
CA ALA A 522 16.51 19.62 0.95
C ALA A 522 15.76 20.96 0.84
N VAL A 523 14.80 21.10 -0.09
CA VAL A 523 14.00 22.32 -0.25
C VAL A 523 12.84 22.39 0.75
N PHE A 524 12.20 21.27 1.09
CA PHE A 524 11.10 21.24 2.06
C PHE A 524 11.59 21.60 3.47
N PHE A 525 12.66 20.95 3.95
CA PHE A 525 13.20 21.21 5.29
C PHE A 525 13.93 22.56 5.43
N LYS A 526 14.16 23.30 4.33
CA LYS A 526 14.55 24.72 4.40
C LYS A 526 13.42 25.59 4.95
N TYR A 527 12.19 25.36 4.49
CA TYR A 527 11.02 26.16 4.87
C TYR A 527 10.28 25.58 6.08
N PHE A 528 10.34 24.25 6.26
CA PHE A 528 9.71 23.52 7.36
C PHE A 528 10.74 22.66 8.14
N PRO A 529 11.82 23.26 8.69
CA PRO A 529 12.86 22.51 9.41
C PRO A 529 12.32 21.74 10.63
N GLN A 530 11.22 22.23 11.23
CA GLN A 530 10.52 21.58 12.33
C GLN A 530 9.78 20.28 11.95
N GLN A 531 9.78 19.90 10.66
CA GLN A 531 9.25 18.63 10.17
C GLN A 531 10.32 17.54 9.99
N ARG A 532 11.61 17.85 10.20
CA ARG A 532 12.69 16.84 10.18
C ARG A 532 12.43 15.77 11.25
N GLY A 533 12.57 14.50 10.86
CA GLY A 533 12.34 13.35 11.74
C GLY A 533 10.87 13.05 12.07
N LYS A 534 9.90 13.79 11.53
CA LYS A 534 8.46 13.52 11.71
C LYS A 534 7.89 12.71 10.54
N ASN A 535 6.87 11.91 10.82
CA ASN A 535 6.12 11.16 9.81
C ASN A 535 5.04 12.03 9.12
N PHE A 536 5.48 13.03 8.35
CA PHE A 536 4.59 14.07 7.80
C PHE A 536 3.96 13.73 6.43
N ILE A 537 4.45 12.72 5.70
CA ILE A 537 4.09 12.44 4.30
C ILE A 537 2.59 12.17 4.07
N ASN A 538 1.87 11.63 5.06
CA ASN A 538 0.42 11.36 4.98
C ASN A 538 -0.41 12.36 5.82
N GLN A 539 0.17 13.50 6.17
CA GLN A 539 -0.48 14.63 6.86
C GLN A 539 -0.70 15.77 5.85
N PRO A 540 -1.55 16.78 6.14
CA PRO A 540 -1.75 17.93 5.26
C PRO A 540 -0.45 18.58 4.76
N ILE A 541 0.55 18.77 5.63
CA ILE A 541 1.84 19.36 5.24
C ILE A 541 2.62 18.51 4.21
N GLY A 542 2.35 17.20 4.11
CA GLY A 542 2.93 16.30 3.11
C GLY A 542 2.60 16.68 1.66
N GLN A 543 1.47 17.36 1.44
CA GLN A 543 1.10 17.94 0.14
C GLN A 543 2.11 19.01 -0.30
N VAL A 544 2.67 19.79 0.63
CA VAL A 544 3.70 20.81 0.32
C VAL A 544 4.99 20.15 -0.13
N TRP A 545 5.38 19.04 0.52
CA TRP A 545 6.50 18.21 0.06
C TRP A 545 6.23 17.60 -1.33
N HIS A 546 4.99 17.16 -1.61
CA HIS A 546 4.61 16.69 -2.95
C HIS A 546 4.73 17.77 -4.04
N GLY A 547 4.36 19.02 -3.74
CA GLY A 547 4.60 20.16 -4.63
C GLY A 547 6.09 20.40 -4.89
N PHE A 548 6.92 20.35 -3.83
CA PHE A 548 8.37 20.52 -3.98
C PHE A 548 9.02 19.40 -4.80
N VAL A 549 8.66 18.13 -4.56
CA VAL A 549 9.17 17.00 -5.34
C VAL A 549 8.74 17.10 -6.81
N THR A 550 7.53 17.58 -7.10
CA THR A 550 7.06 17.82 -8.48
C THR A 550 7.91 18.87 -9.19
N ASP A 551 8.24 19.98 -8.52
CA ASP A 551 9.14 21.00 -9.08
C ASP A 551 10.58 20.47 -9.29
N LYS A 552 11.09 19.62 -8.39
CA LYS A 552 12.42 18.98 -8.55
C LYS A 552 12.45 17.93 -9.65
N LEU A 553 11.37 17.17 -9.86
CA LEU A 553 11.22 16.26 -10.99
C LEU A 553 11.30 17.04 -12.31
N ASN A 554 10.51 18.10 -12.43
CA ASN A 554 10.54 18.97 -13.60
C ASN A 554 11.95 19.58 -13.83
N ALA A 555 12.66 19.95 -12.76
CA ALA A 555 14.03 20.46 -12.84
C ALA A 555 15.06 19.39 -13.28
N ILE A 556 14.88 18.12 -12.91
CA ILE A 556 15.70 16.99 -13.39
C ILE A 556 15.41 16.70 -14.87
N LEU A 557 14.14 16.60 -15.26
CA LEU A 557 13.72 16.31 -16.64
C LEU A 557 14.12 17.43 -17.61
N ALA A 558 14.05 18.70 -17.19
CA ALA A 558 14.56 19.84 -17.94
C ALA A 558 16.10 19.97 -17.93
N GLY A 559 16.83 19.02 -17.32
CA GLY A 559 18.30 19.02 -17.26
C GLY A 559 18.91 20.16 -16.44
N SER A 560 18.12 20.89 -15.64
CA SER A 560 18.63 22.00 -14.81
C SER A 560 19.30 21.47 -13.54
N ALA A 561 18.60 20.64 -12.76
CA ALA A 561 19.07 20.01 -11.52
C ALA A 561 19.84 18.68 -11.72
N PHE A 562 20.10 18.31 -12.98
CA PHE A 562 20.69 17.02 -13.37
C PHE A 562 21.87 17.20 -14.33
N ARG A 563 22.93 16.39 -14.22
CA ARG A 563 24.01 16.27 -15.21
C ARG A 563 24.49 14.81 -15.35
N LYS A 564 24.53 14.28 -16.57
CA LYS A 564 25.35 13.10 -16.86
C LYS A 564 26.83 13.47 -16.85
N ILE A 565 27.65 12.63 -16.24
CA ILE A 565 29.10 12.69 -16.24
C ILE A 565 29.62 11.69 -17.28
N SER A 566 30.47 12.19 -18.16
CA SER A 566 31.37 11.41 -19.00
C SER A 566 32.80 11.71 -18.56
N PHE A 567 33.65 10.69 -18.61
CA PHE A 567 35.10 10.86 -18.52
C PHE A 567 35.65 11.27 -19.90
N GLU A 568 36.74 12.04 -19.91
CA GLU A 568 37.46 12.38 -21.13
C GLU A 568 38.29 11.17 -21.61
N THR A 569 38.63 11.11 -22.90
CA THR A 569 39.32 9.94 -23.49
C THR A 569 40.66 9.69 -22.81
N GLY A 570 40.78 8.60 -22.06
CA GLY A 570 41.97 8.25 -21.28
C GLY A 570 42.01 8.82 -19.86
N ALA A 571 41.06 9.67 -19.46
CA ALA A 571 40.97 10.19 -18.10
C ALA A 571 40.21 9.21 -17.19
N THR A 572 40.82 8.81 -16.08
CA THR A 572 40.17 7.97 -15.03
C THR A 572 39.45 8.80 -13.97
N SER A 573 39.61 10.12 -13.97
CA SER A 573 39.02 11.03 -12.98
C SER A 573 38.41 12.26 -13.64
N THR A 574 37.37 12.82 -13.03
CA THR A 574 36.76 14.08 -13.48
C THR A 574 36.17 14.84 -12.30
N THR A 575 36.15 16.17 -12.39
CA THR A 575 35.63 17.04 -11.32
C THR A 575 34.50 17.91 -11.83
N ARG A 576 33.45 18.10 -11.03
CA ARG A 576 32.35 19.04 -11.26
C ARG A 576 32.30 20.04 -10.11
N LYS A 577 32.28 21.32 -10.45
CA LYS A 577 32.20 22.45 -9.50
C LYS A 577 30.88 23.17 -9.67
N GLY A 578 30.37 23.78 -8.61
CA GLY A 578 29.20 24.63 -8.65
C GLY A 578 28.88 25.24 -7.29
N THR A 579 27.81 26.03 -7.25
CA THR A 579 27.32 26.72 -6.05
C THR A 579 25.88 26.31 -5.81
N LEU A 580 25.52 25.98 -4.56
CA LEU A 580 24.16 25.65 -4.14
C LEU A 580 23.63 26.68 -3.14
N LYS A 581 22.52 27.34 -3.46
CA LYS A 581 21.78 28.17 -2.48
C LYS A 581 21.07 27.29 -1.44
N PRO A 582 20.61 27.84 -0.31
CA PRO A 582 19.73 27.14 0.64
C PRO A 582 18.59 26.35 -0.03
N GLY A 583 18.56 25.03 0.18
CA GLY A 583 17.55 24.12 -0.39
C GLY A 583 17.70 23.82 -1.90
N GLU A 584 18.82 24.21 -2.51
CA GLU A 584 19.22 23.71 -3.82
C GLU A 584 20.06 22.44 -3.69
N GLY A 585 20.09 21.66 -4.76
CA GLY A 585 20.90 20.46 -4.88
C GLY A 585 20.98 20.00 -6.33
N GLN A 586 21.97 19.15 -6.61
CA GLN A 586 22.29 18.70 -7.96
C GLN A 586 22.46 17.17 -7.97
N VAL A 587 21.83 16.51 -8.94
CA VAL A 587 22.06 15.09 -9.24
C VAL A 587 23.10 14.97 -10.35
N PHE A 588 24.10 14.12 -10.12
CA PHE A 588 25.03 13.64 -11.12
C PHE A 588 24.86 12.14 -11.33
N ILE A 589 25.01 11.66 -12.56
CA ILE A 589 25.13 10.21 -12.83
C ILE A 589 26.40 9.90 -13.62
N ALA A 590 27.08 8.81 -13.30
CA ALA A 590 28.22 8.31 -14.07
C ALA A 590 27.98 6.85 -14.46
N ASP A 591 28.28 6.50 -15.72
CA ASP A 591 28.20 5.14 -16.22
C ASP A 591 29.48 4.38 -15.85
N LEU A 592 29.40 3.51 -14.84
CA LEU A 592 30.55 2.81 -14.25
C LEU A 592 30.38 1.29 -14.39
N ARG A 593 31.48 0.54 -14.31
CA ARG A 593 31.50 -0.91 -14.54
C ARG A 593 31.81 -1.67 -13.24
N LYS A 594 31.20 -2.84 -13.09
CA LYS A 594 31.53 -3.82 -12.05
C LYS A 594 33.03 -4.12 -12.04
N GLU A 595 33.56 -4.39 -10.84
CA GLU A 595 34.97 -4.57 -10.50
C GLU A 595 35.88 -3.33 -10.66
N GLN A 596 35.39 -2.18 -11.14
CA GLN A 596 36.16 -0.93 -11.02
C GLN A 596 36.26 -0.49 -9.56
N LEU A 597 37.38 0.12 -9.19
CA LEU A 597 37.52 0.91 -7.98
C LEU A 597 37.00 2.33 -8.24
N MET A 598 35.96 2.73 -7.52
CA MET A 598 35.41 4.08 -7.54
C MET A 598 35.88 4.85 -6.31
N GLU A 599 36.51 6.00 -6.50
CA GLU A 599 36.65 7.02 -5.47
C GLU A 599 35.71 8.19 -5.71
N VAL A 600 35.17 8.75 -4.63
CA VAL A 600 34.43 10.01 -4.62
C VAL A 600 35.06 10.92 -3.57
N ARG A 601 35.37 12.17 -3.95
CA ARG A 601 35.89 13.20 -3.06
C ARG A 601 35.07 14.48 -3.24
N LEU A 602 34.47 14.97 -2.16
CA LEU A 602 33.67 16.18 -2.13
C LEU A 602 34.40 17.24 -1.30
N SER A 603 34.94 18.28 -1.95
CA SER A 603 35.43 19.47 -1.26
C SER A 603 34.28 20.45 -1.11
N ALA A 604 33.66 20.47 0.08
CA ALA A 604 32.52 21.33 0.41
C ALA A 604 32.33 21.48 1.93
N SER A 605 31.71 22.59 2.34
CA SER A 605 31.24 22.82 3.72
C SER A 605 30.38 21.66 4.25
N LEU A 606 30.41 21.38 5.57
CA LEU A 606 29.61 20.33 6.22
C LEU A 606 28.09 20.52 6.10
N LYS A 607 27.64 21.69 5.61
CA LYS A 607 26.24 21.98 5.28
C LYS A 607 25.81 21.44 3.91
N ILE A 608 26.74 21.02 3.04
CA ILE A 608 26.41 20.27 1.81
C ILE A 608 26.48 18.77 2.13
N LEU A 609 25.39 18.04 1.94
CA LEU A 609 25.36 16.58 2.15
C LEU A 609 25.65 15.85 0.84
N LEU A 610 26.14 14.61 0.94
CA LEU A 610 26.46 13.72 -0.18
C LEU A 610 25.70 12.40 -0.04
N SER A 611 24.89 12.07 -1.03
CA SER A 611 24.32 10.73 -1.23
C SER A 611 24.97 10.05 -2.44
N VAL A 612 25.09 8.73 -2.40
CA VAL A 612 25.63 7.88 -3.48
C VAL A 612 24.82 6.59 -3.56
N TYR A 613 24.24 6.29 -4.72
CA TYR A 613 23.35 5.14 -4.96
C TYR A 613 23.85 4.26 -6.11
N SER A 614 23.62 2.94 -6.03
CA SER A 614 23.97 2.00 -7.10
C SER A 614 22.92 1.94 -8.22
N PRO A 615 23.27 1.47 -9.44
CA PRO A 615 22.37 1.50 -10.61
C PRO A 615 21.05 0.76 -10.43
N SER A 616 21.02 -0.32 -9.66
CA SER A 616 19.78 -1.05 -9.33
C SER A 616 18.96 -0.40 -8.21
N GLY A 617 19.46 0.67 -7.58
CA GLY A 617 18.90 1.29 -6.39
C GLY A 617 18.90 0.37 -5.16
N LYS A 618 19.63 -0.75 -5.17
CA LYS A 618 19.71 -1.70 -4.05
C LYS A 618 20.66 -1.22 -2.95
N LEU A 619 21.82 -0.68 -3.34
CA LEU A 619 22.84 -0.23 -2.39
C LEU A 619 22.73 1.28 -2.14
N LYS A 620 22.43 1.64 -0.88
CA LYS A 620 22.68 2.98 -0.34
C LYS A 620 24.14 3.05 0.09
N ILE A 621 25.01 3.58 -0.77
CA ILE A 621 26.45 3.63 -0.50
C ILE A 621 26.77 4.81 0.43
N LEU A 622 26.12 5.95 0.17
CA LEU A 622 25.96 7.08 1.09
C LEU A 622 24.54 7.63 0.97
N GLU A 623 24.01 8.19 2.04
CA GLU A 623 22.71 8.88 2.08
C GLU A 623 22.85 10.02 3.10
N ASP A 624 22.44 11.24 2.72
CA ASP A 624 22.51 12.46 3.55
C ASP A 624 23.86 12.70 4.26
N SER A 625 24.98 12.30 3.63
CA SER A 625 26.23 12.14 4.37
C SER A 625 27.09 13.40 4.47
N GLN A 626 27.60 13.67 5.68
CA GLN A 626 28.71 14.61 5.89
C GLN A 626 30.08 14.01 5.58
N LYS A 627 30.18 12.73 5.17
CA LYS A 627 31.43 12.16 4.68
C LYS A 627 31.93 12.95 3.45
N ARG A 628 33.24 13.09 3.34
CA ARG A 628 33.90 13.86 2.27
C ARG A 628 34.66 12.98 1.28
N ASN A 629 35.09 11.80 1.71
CA ASN A 629 35.76 10.82 0.88
C ASN A 629 35.00 9.48 0.95
N LEU A 630 35.00 8.74 -0.16
CA LEU A 630 34.50 7.38 -0.32
C LEU A 630 35.45 6.65 -1.28
N SER A 631 35.73 5.38 -1.01
CA SER A 631 36.36 4.46 -1.95
C SER A 631 35.62 3.11 -1.87
N LEU A 632 35.27 2.54 -3.02
CA LEU A 632 34.46 1.32 -3.11
C LEU A 632 34.75 0.58 -4.42
N LYS A 633 34.98 -0.74 -4.34
CA LYS A 633 34.99 -1.60 -5.53
C LYS A 633 33.55 -1.93 -5.94
N LEU A 634 33.21 -1.68 -7.21
CA LEU A 634 31.84 -1.67 -7.70
C LEU A 634 31.28 -3.08 -7.92
N THR A 635 30.11 -3.36 -7.37
CA THR A 635 29.41 -4.65 -7.46
C THR A 635 28.43 -4.74 -8.65
N GLU A 636 28.14 -3.62 -9.30
CA GLU A 636 27.16 -3.48 -10.38
C GLU A 636 27.77 -2.68 -11.55
N SER A 637 27.17 -2.79 -12.73
CA SER A 637 27.48 -1.91 -13.88
C SER A 637 26.27 -1.03 -14.20
N GLY A 638 26.52 0.18 -14.70
CA GLY A 638 25.49 1.15 -15.12
C GLY A 638 25.61 2.49 -14.41
N PHE A 639 24.52 3.25 -14.38
CA PHE A 639 24.47 4.60 -13.84
C PHE A 639 24.50 4.63 -12.31
N TYR A 640 25.67 4.90 -11.74
CA TYR A 640 25.80 5.28 -10.33
C TYR A 640 25.37 6.74 -10.15
N GLU A 641 24.63 7.01 -9.09
CA GLU A 641 24.07 8.33 -8.80
C GLU A 641 24.83 9.01 -7.66
N PHE A 642 25.08 10.32 -7.79
CA PHE A 642 25.77 11.14 -6.80
C PHE A 642 24.97 12.42 -6.61
N VAL A 643 24.48 12.67 -5.39
CA VAL A 643 23.59 13.80 -5.09
C VAL A 643 24.28 14.71 -4.08
N VAL A 644 24.32 16.00 -4.39
CA VAL A 644 24.80 17.05 -3.46
C VAL A 644 23.66 18.00 -3.13
N VAL A 645 23.36 18.19 -1.85
CA VAL A 645 22.24 19.04 -1.37
C VAL A 645 22.69 20.03 -0.30
N SER A 646 22.22 21.28 -0.38
CA SER A 646 22.58 22.36 0.55
C SER A 646 21.56 22.51 1.68
N THR A 647 21.96 22.13 2.89
CA THR A 647 21.18 22.32 4.13
C THR A 647 21.41 23.68 4.80
N ALA A 648 22.15 24.58 4.16
CA ALA A 648 22.39 25.93 4.65
C ALA A 648 21.09 26.75 4.72
N SER A 649 21.01 27.67 5.68
CA SER A 649 19.80 28.46 5.95
C SER A 649 19.77 29.83 5.26
N ARG A 650 20.93 30.35 4.83
CA ARG A 650 21.08 31.71 4.26
C ARG A 650 22.11 31.74 3.13
N ASP A 651 23.31 31.24 3.43
CA ASP A 651 24.48 31.37 2.56
C ASP A 651 24.42 30.40 1.39
N ALA A 652 24.79 30.86 0.20
CA ALA A 652 25.09 29.97 -0.91
C ALA A 652 26.48 29.33 -0.69
N LEU A 653 26.64 28.06 -1.07
CA LEU A 653 27.84 27.28 -0.76
C LEU A 653 28.41 26.62 -2.01
N ASP A 654 29.71 26.81 -2.22
CA ASP A 654 30.45 26.15 -3.29
C ASP A 654 30.77 24.69 -2.95
N TYR A 655 30.86 23.87 -3.99
CA TYR A 655 31.35 22.50 -3.93
C TYR A 655 32.26 22.17 -5.11
N ALA A 656 33.19 21.24 -4.89
CA ALA A 656 33.86 20.49 -5.94
C ALA A 656 33.68 18.98 -5.67
N LEU A 657 32.94 18.30 -6.55
CA LEU A 657 32.74 16.85 -6.53
C LEU A 657 33.69 16.23 -7.56
N THR A 658 34.70 15.50 -7.09
CA THR A 658 35.61 14.69 -7.90
C THR A 658 35.19 13.24 -7.84
N ILE A 659 35.11 12.58 -8.99
CA ILE A 659 34.83 11.15 -9.12
C ILE A 659 35.96 10.52 -9.93
N THR A 660 36.54 9.45 -9.41
CA THR A 660 37.57 8.64 -10.08
C THR A 660 37.05 7.22 -10.23
N ALA A 661 37.27 6.61 -11.39
CA ALA A 661 36.97 5.22 -11.66
C ALA A 661 38.17 4.57 -12.37
N THR A 662 38.80 3.60 -11.72
CA THR A 662 39.93 2.84 -12.26
C THR A 662 39.57 1.35 -12.30
N THR A 663 39.98 0.65 -13.35
CA THR A 663 40.19 -0.79 -13.24
C THR A 663 41.44 -1.03 -12.40
N GLU A 664 41.44 -2.05 -11.56
CA GLU A 664 42.71 -2.61 -11.07
C GLU A 664 43.37 -3.29 -12.27
N ASP A 665 44.47 -2.70 -12.77
CA ASP A 665 45.38 -3.44 -13.64
C ASP A 665 45.90 -4.67 -12.89
N PRO A 666 46.11 -5.81 -13.57
CA PRO A 666 46.71 -6.97 -12.92
C PRO A 666 48.06 -6.56 -12.35
N ILE A 667 48.30 -6.88 -11.07
CA ILE A 667 49.56 -6.63 -10.39
C ILE A 667 50.68 -7.13 -11.32
N PRO A 668 51.61 -6.28 -11.78
CA PRO A 668 52.67 -6.73 -12.67
C PRO A 668 53.42 -7.87 -11.97
N PRO A 669 53.72 -8.98 -12.68
CA PRO A 669 54.31 -10.16 -12.07
C PRO A 669 55.56 -9.72 -11.29
N PRO A 670 55.73 -10.17 -10.03
CA PRO A 670 56.72 -9.60 -9.13
C PRO A 670 58.09 -9.62 -9.81
N THR A 671 58.67 -8.43 -9.99
CA THR A 671 60.00 -8.27 -10.59
C THR A 671 60.94 -9.24 -9.89
N PRO A 672 61.59 -10.17 -10.61
CA PRO A 672 62.32 -11.26 -9.98
C PRO A 672 63.40 -10.65 -9.08
N THR A 673 63.27 -10.90 -7.77
CA THR A 673 64.28 -10.53 -6.78
C THR A 673 65.63 -11.02 -7.29
N PRO A 674 66.65 -10.17 -7.43
CA PRO A 674 67.94 -10.62 -7.93
C PRO A 674 68.49 -11.66 -6.95
N THR A 675 68.60 -12.90 -7.41
CA THR A 675 69.22 -13.99 -6.65
C THR A 675 70.61 -13.54 -6.22
N GLU A 676 70.88 -13.59 -4.91
CA GLU A 676 72.17 -13.15 -4.38
C GLU A 676 73.30 -13.93 -5.05
N THR A 677 74.25 -13.20 -5.63
CA THR A 677 75.41 -13.82 -6.27
C THR A 677 76.25 -14.51 -5.20
N PRO A 678 76.47 -15.83 -5.26
CA PRO A 678 77.28 -16.52 -4.27
C PRO A 678 78.70 -15.96 -4.28
N THR A 679 79.20 -15.60 -3.10
CA THR A 679 80.59 -15.14 -2.91
C THR A 679 81.55 -16.24 -3.35
N PRO A 680 82.64 -15.94 -4.09
CA PRO A 680 83.53 -16.96 -4.62
C PRO A 680 84.29 -17.68 -3.49
N THR A 681 84.04 -18.98 -3.33
CA THR A 681 84.86 -19.88 -2.52
C THR A 681 86.21 -20.12 -3.21
N GLU A 682 87.28 -20.23 -2.41
CA GLU A 682 88.66 -20.34 -2.91
C GLU A 682 88.93 -21.63 -3.71
N THR A 683 89.87 -21.55 -4.66
CA THR A 683 90.25 -22.64 -5.56
C THR A 683 91.49 -23.40 -5.08
N PRO A 684 91.44 -24.73 -4.92
CA PRO A 684 92.60 -25.60 -4.93
C PRO A 684 92.77 -26.35 -6.28
N THR A 685 94.00 -26.28 -6.78
CA THR A 685 94.73 -26.98 -7.86
C THR A 685 94.26 -28.42 -8.21
N PRO A 686 94.34 -28.87 -9.49
CA PRO A 686 93.64 -30.06 -9.99
C PRO A 686 94.39 -31.41 -9.88
N ILE A 687 93.67 -32.50 -10.23
CA ILE A 687 94.16 -33.86 -10.49
C ILE A 687 93.58 -34.35 -11.85
N GLU A 688 94.24 -35.30 -12.52
CA GLU A 688 94.17 -35.56 -13.97
C GLU A 688 93.07 -36.54 -14.49
N THR A 689 92.96 -36.60 -15.82
CA THR A 689 92.05 -37.39 -16.68
C THR A 689 92.33 -38.91 -16.68
N PRO A 690 91.39 -39.78 -17.12
CA PRO A 690 91.15 -40.10 -18.56
C PRO A 690 89.65 -40.07 -18.95
N THR A 691 89.21 -39.67 -20.15
CA THR A 691 89.50 -40.14 -21.53
C THR A 691 88.82 -41.46 -21.92
N GLU A 692 87.78 -41.40 -22.77
CA GLU A 692 87.63 -42.26 -23.96
C GLU A 692 86.54 -41.74 -24.95
N THR A 693 86.43 -42.34 -26.13
CA THR A 693 85.71 -41.89 -27.36
C THR A 693 85.02 -43.13 -28.03
N PRO A 694 84.56 -43.16 -29.30
CA PRO A 694 83.88 -42.20 -30.21
C PRO A 694 82.64 -42.76 -31.02
N THR A 695 81.69 -41.89 -31.45
CA THR A 695 80.95 -41.99 -32.77
C THR A 695 80.01 -43.24 -32.95
N PRO A 696 79.21 -43.49 -34.04
CA PRO A 696 78.65 -42.71 -35.18
C PRO A 696 77.16 -42.28 -35.02
N ILE A 697 76.60 -41.25 -35.69
CA ILE A 697 76.26 -41.03 -37.14
C ILE A 697 75.10 -41.89 -37.67
N GLU A 698 73.99 -41.25 -38.08
CA GLU A 698 73.34 -41.46 -39.41
C GLU A 698 72.32 -40.35 -39.78
N THR A 699 72.13 -40.12 -41.09
CA THR A 699 71.17 -39.16 -41.70
C THR A 699 71.02 -39.49 -43.19
N PRO A 700 69.80 -39.81 -43.67
CA PRO A 700 69.10 -38.98 -44.67
C PRO A 700 67.57 -38.91 -44.35
N THR A 701 66.60 -38.44 -45.17
CA THR A 701 66.55 -38.08 -46.61
C THR A 701 65.61 -36.86 -46.84
N GLU A 702 64.88 -36.78 -47.96
CA GLU A 702 64.20 -35.59 -48.49
C GLU A 702 62.66 -35.69 -48.61
N THR A 703 62.06 -34.52 -48.86
CA THR A 703 60.75 -34.16 -49.44
C THR A 703 60.15 -35.08 -50.52
N PRO A 704 58.82 -35.07 -50.77
CA PRO A 704 58.23 -34.03 -51.64
C PRO A 704 56.77 -33.55 -51.33
N THR A 705 56.45 -32.33 -51.80
CA THR A 705 55.08 -31.78 -52.03
C THR A 705 54.43 -32.44 -53.28
N PRO A 706 53.10 -32.33 -53.58
CA PRO A 706 52.46 -31.06 -54.01
C PRO A 706 50.88 -30.95 -53.93
N ILE A 707 50.34 -29.89 -54.58
CA ILE A 707 48.97 -29.70 -55.15
C ILE A 707 47.84 -29.11 -54.26
N GLU A 708 47.05 -28.21 -54.88
CA GLU A 708 45.86 -27.46 -54.40
C GLU A 708 44.55 -28.28 -54.61
N THR A 709 43.32 -27.91 -54.19
CA THR A 709 42.43 -26.86 -54.75
C THR A 709 41.13 -26.74 -53.88
N PRO A 710 39.95 -26.17 -54.25
CA PRO A 710 39.32 -25.12 -53.45
C PRO A 710 38.00 -25.49 -52.71
N THR A 711 37.45 -24.52 -51.97
CA THR A 711 36.15 -24.59 -51.25
C THR A 711 35.07 -23.73 -51.95
N PRO A 712 33.80 -24.19 -52.06
CA PRO A 712 32.71 -23.42 -52.69
C PRO A 712 32.04 -22.39 -51.76
N ALA A 713 31.19 -21.54 -52.33
CA ALA A 713 30.46 -20.46 -51.67
C ALA A 713 29.12 -20.91 -51.01
N PRO A 714 28.56 -20.11 -50.07
CA PRO A 714 27.17 -20.24 -49.63
C PRO A 714 26.20 -19.57 -50.62
N ASP A 715 24.93 -19.95 -50.58
CA ASP A 715 23.89 -19.58 -51.55
C ASP A 715 22.60 -19.03 -50.88
N GLU A 716 21.72 -18.41 -51.69
CA GLU A 716 20.30 -17.99 -51.45
C GLU A 716 19.86 -17.64 -49.99
N SER A 717 19.41 -16.42 -49.64
CA SER A 717 18.50 -15.45 -50.29
C SER A 717 17.05 -15.91 -50.46
N ASN A 718 16.10 -15.18 -49.85
CA ASN A 718 14.71 -14.98 -50.33
C ASN A 718 14.12 -13.76 -49.58
N ILE A 719 13.65 -12.73 -50.31
CA ILE A 719 12.24 -12.35 -50.55
C ILE A 719 11.58 -11.71 -49.32
#